data_AF-A0A521WLG6-F1
#
_entry.id   AF-A0A521WLG6-F1
#
_cell.length_a   1.000
_cell.length_b   1.000
_cell.length_c   1.000
_cell.angle_alpha   90.00
_cell.angle_beta   90.00
_cell.angle_gamma   90.00
#
_symmetry.space_group_name_H-M   'P 1'
#
loop_
_entity.id
_entity.type
_entity.pdbx_description
1 polymer ?
#
loop_
_entity_poly.entity_id
_entity_poly.type
_entity_poly.pdbx_seq_one_letter_code
_entity_poly.pdbx_strand_id
1 'polypeptide(L)'
;MNSSIKKFVAGFAGVAIALSLVLGAAAPAQAATVAELQAMIAQLQAQLSASATATPVSYTFARNLTVGSTGADVKNLQILLNSNAATRVALSGAGSPGKETSTFGPATKAAVIKYQRLNSIPTTGYVGPLTRAALALASTPSTPVVTVPGGTVPPVVVPSGSGLRVMLAADSANTALVAGQAIGELGKFTFVNPTAAPITITNLAFMRTGASSDSTLSNIYLYQGANRLTDAAGLSNSNFNFNSSAGLVTVPAGSSVSVSVRADIAAGTSGQLVGVQLKSVGANGPVDGGVVFPISSYQQTISSASIGTAAFTYTGPTGASDNPTNDIRVFEASVVISTHAARLESIAFENRGSSSDADFRNLRLYVDGVQVGNTVAALVNDRATFDLSANPLRLETGTRIVKVLADVIGGSGETYDIQIRRTADVRVVDVELGQPILATDAGGSFPVSAASANNISAASLSVVRAPNSPSTDISVGATNVKLASFEFRASGENVKIETITVDADSSLQTTGGFDNGKVFLNGVQVGSTLDISSSGTDFDFGSSFILQQGQVAVVDIYADAKTSTSTNYADSTTLDVGVSVAAADTEGMDSGDSVSAISEVEGFTRTVSSAALTLTKYSGYGNQTMIGGTNNARLGSFTLSSGSTEGVNVNTITVTLSTNESGSVTDLVLKDNVTGATLATAKATPSTSNSYSVNFVVPLSSTKTIDVYGNIKSGADSGPWIAAVDGSGTGAVTATSVTFGNSSTATLQTITIGSGTLTVAVNTGSTPDTKTVIAGSTQQKVGSFRFTAQNSPFTVQEVKVKVPANAATSVSNVVLKYKNENGVEQSASQALTLSSGAQTHATATFTGLSAYIPQNTDRDIDVYVDVATIEAGASTGAAITATLDANEGFKAIDSAGTSDTSLNSSDLGSADTSGKGTLYVRKSVPTLEAVALDTTTLLAGSNVAIGRVKITANSAGDIGWQKLSFTVNKTAAITLGATTTLALYNMASNTQIAGTFGTTTGDLLGGNDSLQNSTSGNLTFVATNEEQIAAGSSITYELRTTVGGLASGSNSVSVSIANPTTSITTGTASAVGVTMAATPSFTWTDRSSSSVSGGTVHSVSTSDWTNDYLVKTLPLTVGSKSNNF
;
A
#
# COMPACT_ATOMS: atom_id res chain seq x y z
N MET A 1 45.01 -12.89 40.73
CA MET A 1 45.78 -11.77 41.32
C MET A 1 44.92 -10.52 41.15
N ASN A 2 44.23 -10.11 42.22
CA ASN A 2 44.66 -9.04 43.14
C ASN A 2 44.57 -7.65 42.48
N SER A 3 44.05 -6.58 43.08
CA SER A 3 43.51 -6.34 44.42
C SER A 3 42.94 -4.90 44.36
N SER A 4 41.77 -4.62 44.94
CA SER A 4 41.63 -3.97 46.26
C SER A 4 41.80 -2.44 46.30
N ILE A 5 40.69 -1.80 46.72
CA ILE A 5 40.55 -0.93 47.92
C ILE A 5 41.44 0.32 48.05
N LYS A 6 40.77 1.44 48.36
CA LYS A 6 41.13 2.56 49.28
C LYS A 6 39.93 3.53 49.25
N LYS A 7 39.39 4.21 50.28
CA LYS A 7 39.72 4.65 51.66
C LYS A 7 38.44 5.41 52.16
N PHE A 8 38.17 5.83 53.39
CA PHE A 8 38.56 5.55 54.79
C PHE A 8 37.80 6.63 55.64
N VAL A 9 37.50 6.32 56.92
CA VAL A 9 37.32 7.17 58.14
C VAL A 9 35.96 7.76 58.60
N ALA A 10 35.73 7.49 59.91
CA ALA A 10 35.16 8.31 61.02
C ALA A 10 33.63 8.18 61.28
N GLY A 11 33.15 7.94 62.50
CA GLY A 11 33.79 7.76 63.81
C GLY A 11 32.76 7.69 64.97
N PHE A 12 33.04 6.79 65.92
CA PHE A 12 32.95 6.87 67.39
C PHE A 12 31.63 6.96 68.23
N ALA A 13 31.68 6.16 69.32
CA ALA A 13 31.03 6.21 70.66
C ALA A 13 29.53 5.85 70.78
N GLY A 14 29.03 5.07 71.73
CA GLY A 14 29.59 4.38 72.91
C GLY A 14 28.50 4.19 73.99
N VAL A 15 28.69 3.17 74.86
CA VAL A 15 28.24 3.05 76.27
C VAL A 15 27.09 2.06 76.65
N ALA A 16 27.53 1.04 77.43
CA ALA A 16 27.02 0.38 78.64
C ALA A 16 25.77 -0.54 78.69
N ILE A 17 26.07 -1.84 78.83
CA ILE A 17 25.84 -2.73 79.99
C ILE A 17 24.80 -2.28 81.04
N ALA A 18 23.77 -3.12 81.24
CA ALA A 18 23.17 -3.37 82.54
C ALA A 18 22.79 -4.86 82.67
N LEU A 19 23.65 -5.60 83.37
CA LEU A 19 23.47 -6.97 83.82
C LEU A 19 22.97 -6.90 85.27
N SER A 20 21.78 -7.44 85.56
CA SER A 20 21.34 -7.72 86.93
C SER A 20 20.89 -9.17 87.05
N LEU A 21 21.80 -9.98 87.60
CA LEU A 21 21.55 -11.33 88.11
C LEU A 21 20.58 -11.30 89.30
N VAL A 22 19.69 -12.28 89.36
CA VAL A 22 19.24 -12.87 90.62
C VAL A 22 19.44 -14.39 90.50
N LEU A 23 20.38 -14.91 91.28
CA LEU A 23 20.60 -16.34 91.48
C LEU A 23 19.53 -16.89 92.44
N GLY A 24 18.94 -18.02 92.07
CA GLY A 24 18.21 -18.92 92.97
C GLY A 24 18.57 -20.37 92.63
N ALA A 25 19.39 -20.96 93.51
CA ALA A 25 19.80 -22.36 93.70
C ALA A 25 19.53 -23.41 92.59
N ALA A 26 20.63 -24.05 92.17
CA ALA A 26 20.67 -25.18 91.25
C ALA A 26 20.04 -26.47 91.81
N ALA A 27 19.24 -27.13 90.98
CA ALA A 27 19.00 -28.57 90.99
C ALA A 27 19.64 -29.18 89.73
N PRO A 28 20.17 -30.42 89.77
CA PRO A 28 21.04 -30.94 88.73
C PRO A 28 20.34 -31.11 87.37
N ALA A 29 21.10 -30.79 86.32
CA ALA A 29 20.71 -30.83 84.93
C ALA A 29 20.22 -32.22 84.50
N GLN A 30 18.97 -32.28 84.02
CA GLN A 30 18.52 -33.32 83.11
C GLN A 30 18.58 -32.76 81.69
N ALA A 31 18.99 -33.61 80.74
CA ALA A 31 19.17 -33.25 79.34
C ALA A 31 17.85 -32.72 78.75
N ALA A 32 17.86 -31.48 78.27
CA ALA A 32 16.72 -30.90 77.57
C ALA A 32 16.44 -31.71 76.30
N THR A 33 15.20 -32.15 76.15
CA THR A 33 14.73 -32.92 74.99
C THR A 33 14.57 -32.02 73.77
N VAL A 34 14.58 -32.60 72.56
CA VAL A 34 14.40 -31.87 71.29
C VAL A 34 13.11 -31.02 71.29
N ALA A 35 12.09 -31.42 72.03
CA ALA A 35 10.82 -30.69 72.17
C ALA A 35 10.98 -29.36 72.95
N GLU A 36 11.85 -29.30 73.95
CA GLU A 36 12.08 -28.09 74.76
C GLU A 36 12.90 -27.05 73.99
N LEU A 37 13.85 -27.48 73.16
CA LEU A 37 14.58 -26.60 72.23
C LEU A 37 13.69 -26.07 71.09
N GLN A 38 12.72 -26.87 70.62
CA GLN A 38 11.74 -26.43 69.62
C GLN A 38 10.74 -25.41 70.20
N ALA A 39 10.31 -25.59 71.46
CA ALA A 39 9.48 -24.61 72.16
C ALA A 39 10.20 -23.26 72.36
N MET A 40 11.51 -23.30 72.65
CA MET A 40 12.32 -22.09 72.84
C MET A 40 12.62 -21.36 71.51
N ILE A 41 12.77 -22.08 70.39
CA ILE A 41 12.85 -21.49 69.04
C ILE A 41 11.53 -20.84 68.64
N ALA A 42 10.39 -21.47 68.93
CA ALA A 42 9.07 -20.90 68.67
C ALA A 42 8.82 -19.61 69.49
N GLN A 43 9.29 -19.58 70.74
CA GLN A 43 9.16 -18.41 71.62
C GLN A 43 10.08 -17.26 71.19
N LEU A 44 11.28 -17.56 70.69
CA LEU A 44 12.22 -16.57 70.14
C LEU A 44 11.76 -16.03 68.77
N GLN A 45 11.12 -16.87 67.95
CA GLN A 45 10.47 -16.47 66.70
C GLN A 45 9.24 -15.58 66.94
N ALA A 46 8.48 -15.84 68.01
CA ALA A 46 7.36 -14.99 68.43
C ALA A 46 7.83 -13.61 68.92
N GLN A 47 8.98 -13.52 69.61
CA GLN A 47 9.56 -12.25 70.07
C GLN A 47 10.16 -11.41 68.93
N LEU A 48 10.74 -12.03 67.91
CA LEU A 48 11.25 -11.34 66.71
C LEU A 48 10.15 -10.80 65.79
N SER A 49 8.93 -11.33 65.91
CA SER A 49 7.76 -10.90 65.14
C SER A 49 7.07 -9.64 65.70
N ALA A 50 7.41 -9.22 66.92
CA ALA A 50 6.75 -8.13 67.64
C ALA A 50 7.43 -6.75 67.52
N SER A 51 8.56 -6.63 66.80
CA SER A 51 9.39 -5.39 66.80
C SER A 51 9.60 -4.73 65.44
N ALA A 52 8.70 -4.92 64.47
CA ALA A 52 8.72 -4.19 63.19
C ALA A 52 7.39 -3.46 62.95
N THR A 53 7.21 -2.33 63.62
CA THR A 53 6.10 -1.41 63.36
C THR A 53 6.44 -0.56 62.13
N ALA A 54 6.00 -0.98 60.95
CA ALA A 54 5.94 -0.14 59.75
C ALA A 54 4.47 0.27 59.51
N THR A 55 4.20 1.56 59.66
CA THR A 55 2.89 2.20 59.37
C THR A 55 2.46 1.98 57.91
N PRO A 56 1.27 1.43 57.62
CA PRO A 56 0.78 1.27 56.25
C PRO A 56 0.18 2.59 55.72
N VAL A 57 0.70 3.05 54.58
CA VAL A 57 0.14 4.15 53.77
C VAL A 57 -0.81 3.55 52.74
N SER A 58 -2.09 3.94 52.75
CA SER A 58 -3.04 3.58 51.69
C SER A 58 -2.60 4.23 50.37
N TYR A 59 -2.18 3.44 49.38
CA TYR A 59 -1.72 3.94 48.07
C TYR A 59 -2.65 3.48 46.95
N THR A 60 -3.27 4.42 46.24
CA THR A 60 -4.14 4.13 45.10
C THR A 60 -3.34 4.19 43.79
N PHE A 61 -3.27 3.08 43.07
CA PHE A 61 -2.62 3.01 41.76
C PHE A 61 -3.56 3.59 40.68
N ALA A 62 -3.24 4.76 40.14
CA ALA A 62 -4.12 5.47 39.21
C ALA A 62 -3.93 5.08 37.72
N ARG A 63 -2.82 4.43 37.37
CA ARG A 63 -2.48 4.07 35.98
C ARG A 63 -1.98 2.64 35.84
N ASN A 64 -2.08 2.11 34.62
CA ASN A 64 -1.49 0.83 34.27
C ASN A 64 0.04 0.87 34.33
N LEU A 65 0.68 -0.21 34.77
CA LEU A 65 2.15 -0.33 34.81
C LEU A 65 2.64 -1.55 34.04
N THR A 66 3.74 -1.37 33.30
CA THR A 66 4.42 -2.41 32.53
C THR A 66 5.94 -2.22 32.60
N VAL A 67 6.72 -3.18 32.08
CA VAL A 67 8.18 -3.05 31.98
C VAL A 67 8.55 -1.75 31.26
N GLY A 68 9.45 -0.97 31.84
CA GLY A 68 9.82 0.36 31.37
C GLY A 68 9.06 1.51 32.03
N SER A 69 7.98 1.23 32.78
CA SER A 69 7.30 2.27 33.58
C SER A 69 8.23 2.82 34.66
N THR A 70 8.19 4.13 34.90
CA THR A 70 8.94 4.77 35.98
C THR A 70 8.04 5.65 36.85
N GLY A 71 8.49 6.00 38.06
CA GLY A 71 7.81 6.95 38.95
C GLY A 71 7.22 6.33 40.22
N ALA A 72 6.39 7.11 40.93
CA ALA A 72 5.90 6.80 42.28
C ALA A 72 5.05 5.52 42.34
N ASP A 73 4.22 5.24 41.34
CA ASP A 73 3.40 4.02 41.32
C ASP A 73 4.27 2.77 41.30
N VAL A 74 5.41 2.80 40.60
CA VAL A 74 6.30 1.64 40.53
C VAL A 74 7.02 1.44 41.87
N LYS A 75 7.44 2.53 42.52
CA LYS A 75 8.07 2.46 43.84
C LYS A 75 7.09 1.88 44.88
N ASN A 76 5.84 2.35 44.90
CA ASN A 76 4.82 1.85 45.83
C ASN A 76 4.38 0.41 45.51
N LEU A 77 4.37 0.03 44.24
CA LEU A 77 4.16 -1.36 43.84
C LEU A 77 5.27 -2.25 44.41
N GLN A 78 6.53 -1.85 44.31
CA GLN A 78 7.65 -2.61 44.85
C GLN A 78 7.59 -2.70 46.39
N ILE A 79 7.19 -1.63 47.09
CA ILE A 79 6.97 -1.63 48.55
C ILE A 79 5.92 -2.69 48.92
N LEU A 80 4.78 -2.70 48.23
CA LEU A 80 3.69 -3.66 48.48
C LEU A 80 4.14 -5.09 48.17
N LEU A 81 4.78 -5.32 47.02
CA LEU A 81 5.28 -6.64 46.65
C LEU A 81 6.36 -7.17 47.62
N ASN A 82 7.19 -6.27 48.16
CA ASN A 82 8.21 -6.59 49.16
C ASN A 82 7.65 -6.90 50.55
N SER A 83 6.41 -6.51 50.85
CA SER A 83 5.73 -6.81 52.12
C SER A 83 5.40 -8.31 52.29
N ASN A 84 5.34 -9.07 51.20
CA ASN A 84 5.11 -10.52 51.21
C ASN A 84 6.33 -11.27 50.64
N ALA A 85 6.85 -12.23 51.40
CA ALA A 85 8.01 -13.02 51.01
C ALA A 85 7.81 -13.80 49.68
N ALA A 86 6.57 -14.20 49.37
CA ALA A 86 6.23 -14.93 48.14
C ALA A 86 6.25 -14.04 46.89
N THR A 87 6.11 -12.72 47.05
CA THR A 87 6.02 -11.76 45.94
C THR A 87 7.18 -10.77 45.91
N ARG A 88 8.20 -10.98 46.76
CA ARG A 88 9.33 -10.06 46.91
C ARG A 88 10.08 -9.84 45.60
N VAL A 89 10.42 -8.58 45.33
CA VAL A 89 11.08 -8.14 44.09
C VAL A 89 12.55 -8.56 44.05
N ALA A 90 13.28 -8.37 45.15
CA ALA A 90 14.66 -8.83 45.32
C ALA A 90 15.00 -9.09 46.79
N LEU A 91 15.95 -10.00 47.06
CA LEU A 91 16.44 -10.29 48.42
C LEU A 91 17.49 -9.27 48.90
N SER A 92 18.26 -8.68 47.97
CA SER A 92 19.24 -7.63 48.25
C SER A 92 19.45 -6.76 47.01
N GLY A 93 20.03 -5.57 47.16
CA GLY A 93 20.28 -4.65 46.05
C GLY A 93 19.06 -3.81 45.64
N ALA A 94 19.09 -3.25 44.43
CA ALA A 94 18.02 -2.38 43.92
C ALA A 94 16.69 -3.16 43.78
N GLY A 95 15.62 -2.65 44.40
CA GLY A 95 14.31 -3.30 44.44
C GLY A 95 14.05 -4.18 45.67
N SER A 96 15.04 -4.38 46.56
CA SER A 96 14.84 -5.10 47.83
C SER A 96 14.12 -4.24 48.89
N PRO A 97 13.58 -4.82 49.99
CA PRO A 97 12.91 -4.05 51.04
C PRO A 97 13.79 -2.89 51.56
N GLY A 98 13.27 -1.65 51.50
CA GLY A 98 14.00 -0.43 51.89
C GLY A 98 14.99 0.10 50.84
N LYS A 99 15.06 -0.54 49.66
CA LYS A 99 15.86 -0.14 48.49
C LYS A 99 15.01 -0.16 47.20
N GLU A 100 13.71 0.09 47.30
CA GLU A 100 12.78 0.11 46.17
C GLU A 100 13.16 1.18 45.15
N THR A 101 13.12 0.79 43.86
CA THR A 101 13.41 1.70 42.75
C THR A 101 12.13 2.32 42.21
N SER A 102 12.27 3.41 41.47
CA SER A 102 11.18 4.00 40.70
C SER A 102 11.12 3.46 39.27
N THR A 103 11.65 2.27 38.97
CA THR A 103 11.74 1.72 37.60
C THR A 103 11.23 0.29 37.55
N PHE A 104 10.32 0.01 36.62
CA PHE A 104 9.68 -1.29 36.48
C PHE A 104 10.54 -2.14 35.56
N GLY A 105 11.42 -2.96 36.14
CA GLY A 105 12.31 -3.86 35.42
C GLY A 105 11.84 -5.33 35.42
N PRO A 106 12.66 -6.24 34.89
CA PRO A 106 12.38 -7.68 34.86
C PRO A 106 12.08 -8.29 36.25
N ALA A 107 12.78 -7.83 37.30
CA ALA A 107 12.55 -8.30 38.67
C ALA A 107 11.16 -7.90 39.20
N THR A 108 10.72 -6.67 38.93
CA THR A 108 9.37 -6.20 39.28
C THR A 108 8.31 -6.97 38.49
N LYS A 109 8.54 -7.27 37.20
CA LYS A 109 7.63 -8.11 36.39
C LYS A 109 7.47 -9.51 37.00
N ALA A 110 8.57 -10.16 37.38
CA ALA A 110 8.54 -11.49 38.00
C ALA A 110 7.77 -11.47 39.33
N ALA A 111 7.95 -10.44 40.14
CA ALA A 111 7.20 -10.24 41.39
C ALA A 111 5.69 -10.01 41.15
N VAL A 112 5.32 -9.23 40.12
CA VAL A 112 3.92 -9.03 39.71
C VAL A 112 3.30 -10.35 39.22
N ILE A 113 4.01 -11.16 38.44
CA ILE A 113 3.50 -12.48 38.01
C ILE A 113 3.23 -13.38 39.23
N LYS A 114 4.13 -13.39 40.22
CA LYS A 114 3.92 -14.14 41.47
C LYS A 114 2.71 -13.62 42.25
N TYR A 115 2.55 -12.31 42.33
CA TYR A 115 1.39 -11.68 42.99
C TYR A 115 0.08 -11.99 42.27
N GLN A 116 0.06 -11.92 40.95
CA GLN A 116 -1.11 -12.25 40.12
C GLN A 116 -1.51 -13.72 40.29
N ARG A 117 -0.53 -14.63 40.27
CA ARG A 117 -0.75 -16.06 40.51
C ARG A 117 -1.28 -16.34 41.92
N LEU A 118 -0.79 -15.61 42.93
CA LEU A 118 -1.23 -15.76 44.31
C LEU A 118 -2.66 -15.25 44.54
N ASN A 119 -3.11 -14.28 43.75
CA ASN A 119 -4.44 -13.69 43.83
C ASN A 119 -5.39 -14.22 42.74
N SER A 120 -5.03 -15.30 42.04
CA SER A 120 -5.85 -15.94 40.99
C SER A 120 -6.35 -14.97 39.91
N ILE A 121 -5.51 -14.01 39.49
CA ILE A 121 -5.77 -13.07 38.38
C ILE A 121 -4.78 -13.30 37.22
N PRO A 122 -5.05 -12.83 35.99
CA PRO A 122 -4.20 -13.12 34.83
C PRO A 122 -2.71 -12.81 35.04
N THR A 123 -1.85 -13.82 34.91
CA THR A 123 -0.40 -13.80 35.23
C THR A 123 0.45 -13.18 34.12
N THR A 124 0.10 -11.97 33.71
CA THR A 124 0.68 -11.27 32.56
C THR A 124 1.98 -10.52 32.90
N GLY A 125 2.24 -10.27 34.18
CA GLY A 125 3.30 -9.36 34.63
C GLY A 125 3.01 -7.88 34.34
N TYR A 126 1.79 -7.59 33.86
CA TYR A 126 1.27 -6.26 33.58
C TYR A 126 0.26 -5.85 34.67
N VAL A 127 0.41 -4.66 35.24
CA VAL A 127 -0.50 -4.15 36.28
C VAL A 127 -1.66 -3.41 35.62
N GLY A 128 -2.64 -4.18 35.13
CA GLY A 128 -3.89 -3.69 34.55
C GLY A 128 -4.99 -3.44 35.59
N PRO A 129 -6.23 -3.10 35.16
CA PRO A 129 -7.35 -2.78 36.06
C PRO A 129 -7.64 -3.85 37.12
N LEU A 130 -7.61 -5.13 36.76
CA LEU A 130 -7.82 -6.25 37.68
C LEU A 130 -6.71 -6.35 38.75
N THR A 131 -5.45 -6.19 38.35
CA THR A 131 -4.33 -6.18 39.30
C THR A 131 -4.38 -4.97 40.22
N ARG A 132 -4.80 -3.79 39.74
CA ARG A 132 -4.98 -2.60 40.58
C ARG A 132 -6.12 -2.75 41.58
N ALA A 133 -7.22 -3.40 41.20
CA ALA A 133 -8.32 -3.70 42.12
C ALA A 133 -7.84 -4.64 43.25
N ALA A 134 -7.07 -5.68 42.92
CA ALA A 134 -6.47 -6.57 43.91
C ALA A 134 -5.46 -5.84 44.83
N LEU A 135 -4.62 -4.95 44.27
CA LEU A 135 -3.68 -4.14 45.04
C LEU A 135 -4.38 -3.12 45.97
N ALA A 136 -5.55 -2.60 45.57
CA ALA A 136 -6.36 -1.71 46.38
C ALA A 136 -6.99 -2.45 47.58
N LEU A 137 -7.43 -3.70 47.41
CA LEU A 137 -7.89 -4.53 48.52
C LEU A 137 -6.76 -4.87 49.51
N ALA A 138 -5.55 -5.14 49.00
CA ALA A 138 -4.36 -5.44 49.80
C ALA A 138 -3.80 -4.24 50.59
N SER A 139 -4.28 -3.02 50.34
CA SER A 139 -3.82 -1.77 50.98
C SER A 139 -4.85 -1.11 51.91
N THR A 140 -5.94 -1.81 52.24
CA THR A 140 -6.93 -1.38 53.24
C THR A 140 -6.68 -2.06 54.60
N PRO A 141 -6.63 -1.33 55.72
CA PRO A 141 -6.61 -1.95 57.04
C PRO A 141 -7.97 -2.58 57.33
N SER A 142 -7.99 -3.88 57.60
CA SER A 142 -9.14 -4.53 58.21
C SER A 142 -9.40 -3.87 59.56
N THR A 143 -10.57 -3.25 59.69
CA THR A 143 -11.09 -2.78 60.97
C THR A 143 -11.17 -3.96 61.93
N PRO A 144 -10.56 -3.89 63.13
CA PRO A 144 -10.81 -4.89 64.16
C PRO A 144 -12.29 -4.77 64.54
N VAL A 145 -13.01 -5.88 64.40
CA VAL A 145 -14.36 -6.03 64.92
C VAL A 145 -14.30 -5.77 66.42
N VAL A 146 -14.97 -4.69 66.85
CA VAL A 146 -15.26 -4.38 68.24
C VAL A 146 -16.15 -5.50 68.77
N THR A 147 -15.57 -6.42 69.55
CA THR A 147 -16.33 -7.24 70.48
C THR A 147 -16.58 -6.40 71.72
N VAL A 148 -17.84 -5.99 71.89
CA VAL A 148 -18.37 -5.43 73.13
C VAL A 148 -18.19 -6.47 74.26
N PRO A 149 -17.86 -6.06 75.50
CA PRO A 149 -17.61 -6.99 76.60
C PRO A 149 -18.85 -7.84 76.92
N GLY A 150 -18.84 -9.09 76.49
CA GLY A 150 -19.77 -10.12 76.95
C GLY A 150 -19.40 -10.52 78.38
N GLY A 151 -20.35 -10.39 79.28
CA GLY A 151 -20.20 -10.69 80.70
C GLY A 151 -19.63 -12.08 80.96
N THR A 152 -18.91 -12.18 82.06
CA THR A 152 -18.43 -13.42 82.68
C THR A 152 -19.57 -14.43 82.82
N VAL A 153 -19.63 -15.40 81.91
CA VAL A 153 -20.29 -16.68 82.19
C VAL A 153 -19.22 -17.57 82.84
N PRO A 154 -19.48 -18.20 84.00
CA PRO A 154 -18.51 -19.09 84.65
C PRO A 154 -18.09 -20.22 83.71
N PRO A 155 -16.89 -20.82 83.89
CA PRO A 155 -16.50 -22.00 83.14
C PRO A 155 -17.55 -23.09 83.36
N VAL A 156 -18.19 -23.55 82.28
CA VAL A 156 -19.00 -24.77 82.33
C VAL A 156 -18.00 -25.91 82.51
N VAL A 157 -17.87 -26.35 83.76
CA VAL A 157 -17.29 -27.64 84.12
C VAL A 157 -18.05 -28.70 83.34
N VAL A 158 -17.39 -29.38 82.39
CA VAL A 158 -17.94 -30.58 81.76
C VAL A 158 -18.03 -31.63 82.86
N PRO A 159 -19.23 -32.10 83.25
CA PRO A 159 -19.34 -33.20 84.20
C PRO A 159 -18.79 -34.46 83.53
N SER A 160 -17.91 -35.19 84.21
CA SER A 160 -17.63 -36.58 83.85
C SER A 160 -18.93 -37.38 83.94
N GLY A 161 -19.47 -37.80 82.79
CA GLY A 161 -20.70 -38.58 82.67
C GLY A 161 -20.51 -39.72 81.67
N SER A 162 -21.25 -40.82 81.84
CA SER A 162 -21.05 -42.07 81.09
C SER A 162 -21.84 -42.17 79.78
N GLY A 163 -22.60 -41.14 79.39
CA GLY A 163 -23.46 -41.18 78.20
C GLY A 163 -23.91 -39.82 77.67
N LEU A 164 -24.68 -39.84 76.58
CA LEU A 164 -25.27 -38.67 75.93
C LEU A 164 -26.28 -37.99 76.86
N ARG A 165 -26.15 -36.67 77.04
CA ARG A 165 -27.10 -35.85 77.79
C ARG A 165 -27.94 -35.01 76.83
N VAL A 166 -29.19 -34.73 77.19
CA VAL A 166 -30.07 -33.83 76.43
C VAL A 166 -30.88 -32.95 77.37
N MET A 167 -31.04 -31.69 76.99
CA MET A 167 -31.87 -30.70 77.68
C MET A 167 -32.59 -29.82 76.66
N LEU A 168 -33.64 -29.11 77.09
CA LEU A 168 -34.16 -28.00 76.30
C LEU A 168 -33.07 -26.93 76.20
N ALA A 169 -32.79 -26.44 75.00
CA ALA A 169 -31.83 -25.38 74.79
C ALA A 169 -32.34 -24.09 75.44
N ALA A 170 -31.44 -23.33 76.07
CA ALA A 170 -31.78 -22.08 76.75
C ALA A 170 -32.37 -21.02 75.80
N ASP A 171 -32.02 -21.11 74.50
CA ASP A 171 -32.51 -20.25 73.42
C ASP A 171 -33.64 -20.88 72.60
N SER A 172 -34.28 -21.94 73.11
CA SER A 172 -35.47 -22.53 72.46
C SER A 172 -36.57 -21.48 72.33
N ALA A 173 -37.17 -21.39 71.14
CA ALA A 173 -38.23 -20.43 70.84
C ALA A 173 -39.38 -20.45 71.87
N ASN A 174 -39.75 -19.25 72.33
CA ASN A 174 -40.89 -18.98 73.22
C ASN A 174 -41.65 -17.73 72.74
N THR A 175 -41.83 -17.62 71.43
CA THR A 175 -42.54 -16.52 70.78
C THR A 175 -43.86 -17.02 70.20
N ALA A 176 -44.74 -16.11 69.80
CA ALA A 176 -45.96 -16.53 69.09
C ALA A 176 -45.59 -17.06 67.69
N LEU A 177 -46.30 -18.09 67.26
CA LEU A 177 -46.31 -18.55 65.88
C LEU A 177 -47.40 -17.80 65.11
N VAL A 178 -47.34 -17.77 63.78
CA VAL A 178 -48.34 -17.17 62.89
C VAL A 178 -49.00 -18.26 62.07
N ALA A 179 -50.33 -18.23 61.98
CA ALA A 179 -51.07 -19.18 61.16
C ALA A 179 -50.66 -19.07 59.68
N GLY A 180 -50.33 -20.20 59.03
CA GLY A 180 -49.87 -20.24 57.63
C GLY A 180 -48.36 -20.06 57.44
N GLN A 181 -47.58 -19.85 58.50
CA GLN A 181 -46.12 -19.76 58.40
C GLN A 181 -45.47 -21.13 58.16
N ALA A 182 -44.26 -21.15 57.60
CA ALA A 182 -43.48 -22.37 57.43
C ALA A 182 -42.43 -22.52 58.53
N ILE A 183 -42.01 -23.76 58.80
CA ILE A 183 -40.80 -24.11 59.58
C ILE A 183 -40.67 -23.29 60.89
N GLY A 184 -41.80 -23.06 61.58
CA GLY A 184 -41.84 -22.40 62.88
C GLY A 184 -41.17 -23.27 63.94
N GLU A 185 -40.28 -22.70 64.74
CA GLU A 185 -39.54 -23.47 65.74
C GLU A 185 -40.44 -23.82 66.94
N LEU A 186 -40.75 -25.11 67.10
CA LEU A 186 -41.58 -25.62 68.20
C LEU A 186 -40.76 -25.89 69.46
N GLY A 187 -39.47 -26.19 69.30
CA GLY A 187 -38.55 -26.39 70.41
C GLY A 187 -37.14 -26.73 69.94
N LYS A 188 -36.13 -26.31 70.70
CA LYS A 188 -34.72 -26.62 70.43
C LYS A 188 -34.13 -27.40 71.59
N PHE A 189 -33.42 -28.48 71.28
CA PHE A 189 -32.86 -29.41 72.26
C PHE A 189 -31.35 -29.49 72.10
N THR A 190 -30.60 -29.27 73.18
CA THR A 190 -29.13 -29.34 73.19
C THR A 190 -28.70 -30.71 73.68
N PHE A 191 -27.97 -31.43 72.82
CA PHE A 191 -27.34 -32.71 73.11
C PHE A 191 -25.88 -32.46 73.46
N VAL A 192 -25.43 -33.00 74.60
CA VAL A 192 -24.06 -32.86 75.10
C VAL A 192 -23.43 -34.24 75.18
N ASN A 193 -22.27 -34.41 74.56
CA ASN A 193 -21.48 -35.63 74.62
C ASN A 193 -20.24 -35.40 75.50
N PRO A 194 -20.27 -35.77 76.79
CA PRO A 194 -19.11 -35.64 77.67
C PRO A 194 -18.06 -36.76 77.48
N THR A 195 -18.29 -37.72 76.56
CA THR A 195 -17.39 -38.87 76.36
C THR A 195 -16.24 -38.55 75.41
N ALA A 196 -15.24 -39.44 75.35
CA ALA A 196 -14.05 -39.30 74.51
C ALA A 196 -14.23 -39.76 73.04
N ALA A 197 -15.40 -40.31 72.69
CA ALA A 197 -15.72 -40.77 71.34
C ALA A 197 -16.99 -40.06 70.81
N PRO A 198 -17.13 -39.86 69.49
CA PRO A 198 -18.36 -39.29 68.93
C PRO A 198 -19.57 -40.22 69.18
N ILE A 199 -20.72 -39.64 69.51
CA ILE A 199 -21.99 -40.37 69.64
C ILE A 199 -22.93 -39.90 68.53
N THR A 200 -23.45 -40.84 67.76
CA THR A 200 -24.41 -40.61 66.68
C THR A 200 -25.82 -40.96 67.16
N ILE A 201 -26.70 -39.97 67.10
CA ILE A 201 -28.13 -40.12 67.38
C ILE A 201 -28.79 -40.76 66.17
N THR A 202 -29.58 -41.81 66.34
CA THR A 202 -30.24 -42.57 65.27
C THR A 202 -31.78 -42.46 65.33
N ASN A 203 -32.34 -42.13 66.49
CA ASN A 203 -33.77 -41.89 66.67
C ASN A 203 -34.03 -40.69 67.59
N LEU A 204 -35.03 -39.88 67.23
CA LEU A 204 -35.63 -38.90 68.12
C LEU A 204 -37.15 -39.03 68.05
N ALA A 205 -37.79 -39.32 69.18
CA ALA A 205 -39.23 -39.50 69.30
C ALA A 205 -39.87 -38.34 70.06
N PHE A 206 -40.93 -37.76 69.52
CA PHE A 206 -41.59 -36.58 70.08
C PHE A 206 -43.11 -36.75 70.19
N MET A 207 -43.70 -35.93 71.05
CA MET A 207 -45.15 -35.78 71.21
C MET A 207 -45.53 -34.31 71.12
N ARG A 208 -46.54 -33.97 70.31
CA ARG A 208 -47.19 -32.65 70.27
C ARG A 208 -47.95 -32.41 71.58
N THR A 209 -47.90 -31.19 72.08
CA THR A 209 -48.63 -30.72 73.27
C THR A 209 -49.37 -29.42 72.96
N GLY A 210 -50.25 -29.00 73.88
CA GLY A 210 -51.09 -27.81 73.71
C GLY A 210 -52.47 -28.10 73.11
N ALA A 211 -53.39 -27.15 73.26
CA ALA A 211 -54.75 -27.24 72.73
C ALA A 211 -54.75 -26.95 71.21
N SER A 212 -54.44 -27.99 70.43
CA SER A 212 -54.41 -28.00 68.96
C SER A 212 -54.77 -29.39 68.41
N SER A 213 -55.13 -29.46 67.13
CA SER A 213 -55.33 -30.72 66.39
C SER A 213 -54.02 -31.23 65.78
N ASP A 214 -53.96 -32.50 65.37
CA ASP A 214 -52.78 -33.01 64.67
C ASP A 214 -52.60 -32.34 63.29
N SER A 215 -53.69 -31.94 62.63
CA SER A 215 -53.63 -31.17 61.37
C SER A 215 -53.06 -29.75 61.51
N THR A 216 -52.82 -29.28 62.73
CA THR A 216 -52.22 -27.95 62.98
C THR A 216 -50.77 -27.89 62.51
N LEU A 217 -50.05 -29.01 62.56
CA LEU A 217 -48.66 -29.13 62.11
C LEU A 217 -48.63 -29.96 60.83
N SER A 218 -48.49 -29.32 59.67
CA SER A 218 -48.64 -30.00 58.37
C SER A 218 -47.40 -30.79 57.96
N ASN A 219 -46.21 -30.26 58.26
CA ASN A 219 -44.94 -30.96 58.10
C ASN A 219 -44.06 -30.66 59.30
N ILE A 220 -43.34 -31.65 59.82
CA ILE A 220 -42.44 -31.48 60.96
C ILE A 220 -41.03 -31.93 60.58
N TYR A 221 -40.03 -31.10 60.88
CA TYR A 221 -38.66 -31.29 60.46
C TYR A 221 -37.69 -31.19 61.64
N LEU A 222 -36.51 -31.82 61.49
CA LEU A 222 -35.36 -31.56 62.33
C LEU A 222 -34.36 -30.67 61.62
N TYR A 223 -33.85 -29.66 62.33
CA TYR A 223 -32.82 -28.75 61.85
C TYR A 223 -31.64 -28.66 62.82
N GLN A 224 -30.42 -28.69 62.28
CA GLN A 224 -29.21 -28.27 62.99
C GLN A 224 -28.74 -26.96 62.34
N GLY A 225 -28.94 -25.83 63.01
CA GLY A 225 -28.75 -24.52 62.39
C GLY A 225 -29.69 -24.34 61.18
N ALA A 226 -29.13 -24.00 60.02
CA ALA A 226 -29.88 -23.89 58.75
C ALA A 226 -30.06 -25.23 58.02
N ASN A 227 -29.35 -26.29 58.43
CA ASN A 227 -29.37 -27.59 57.74
C ASN A 227 -30.55 -28.44 58.20
N ARG A 228 -31.38 -28.86 57.25
CA ARG A 228 -32.44 -29.85 57.49
C ARG A 228 -31.82 -31.24 57.60
N LEU A 229 -32.10 -31.97 58.69
CA LEU A 229 -31.51 -33.29 58.97
C LEU A 229 -32.32 -34.45 58.38
N THR A 230 -33.63 -34.26 58.18
CA THR A 230 -34.53 -35.31 57.68
C THR A 230 -35.61 -34.74 56.77
N ASP A 231 -36.29 -35.62 56.03
CA ASP A 231 -37.58 -35.28 55.43
C ASP A 231 -38.66 -35.10 56.52
N ALA A 232 -39.84 -34.61 56.10
CA ALA A 232 -40.94 -34.31 57.02
C ALA A 232 -41.43 -35.58 57.73
N ALA A 233 -41.58 -35.52 59.05
CA ALA A 233 -42.30 -36.53 59.81
C ALA A 233 -43.81 -36.22 59.77
N GLY A 234 -44.62 -37.26 59.56
CA GLY A 234 -46.06 -37.20 59.76
C GLY A 234 -46.41 -37.24 61.25
N LEU A 235 -47.49 -36.55 61.63
CA LEU A 235 -48.03 -36.53 62.98
C LEU A 235 -49.27 -37.42 63.07
N SER A 236 -49.33 -38.31 64.06
CA SER A 236 -50.50 -39.15 64.30
C SER A 236 -50.70 -39.44 65.79
N ASN A 237 -51.92 -39.25 66.29
CA ASN A 237 -52.27 -39.35 67.70
C ASN A 237 -51.29 -38.57 68.59
N SER A 238 -50.97 -37.34 68.15
CA SER A 238 -49.98 -36.45 68.77
C SER A 238 -48.54 -36.96 68.82
N ASN A 239 -48.18 -38.10 68.23
CA ASN A 239 -46.79 -38.61 68.22
C ASN A 239 -46.16 -38.50 66.83
N PHE A 240 -44.85 -38.23 66.79
CA PHE A 240 -44.04 -38.21 65.57
C PHE A 240 -42.59 -38.58 65.88
N ASN A 241 -41.95 -39.29 64.95
CA ASN A 241 -40.61 -39.86 65.14
C ASN A 241 -39.71 -39.58 63.94
N PHE A 242 -38.43 -39.37 64.22
CA PHE A 242 -37.37 -39.32 63.22
C PHE A 242 -36.44 -40.51 63.41
N ASN A 243 -36.17 -41.24 62.34
CA ASN A 243 -35.31 -42.42 62.33
C ASN A 243 -34.32 -42.33 61.17
N SER A 244 -33.05 -42.60 61.44
CA SER A 244 -32.03 -42.77 60.41
C SER A 244 -31.04 -43.85 60.83
N SER A 245 -30.97 -44.93 60.05
CA SER A 245 -30.00 -46.01 60.25
C SER A 245 -28.56 -45.55 60.01
N ALA A 246 -28.37 -44.53 59.16
CA ALA A 246 -27.08 -43.87 58.94
C ALA A 246 -26.74 -42.82 60.02
N GLY A 247 -27.66 -42.53 60.93
CA GLY A 247 -27.56 -41.45 61.91
C GLY A 247 -28.33 -40.19 61.51
N LEU A 248 -28.96 -39.54 62.49
CA LEU A 248 -29.64 -38.24 62.39
C LEU A 248 -28.67 -37.09 62.62
N VAL A 249 -27.81 -37.19 63.64
CA VAL A 249 -26.78 -36.20 63.96
C VAL A 249 -25.69 -36.83 64.80
N THR A 250 -24.43 -36.48 64.54
CA THR A 250 -23.28 -36.91 65.33
C THR A 250 -22.84 -35.79 66.25
N VAL A 251 -22.75 -36.06 67.55
CA VAL A 251 -22.23 -35.15 68.56
C VAL A 251 -20.76 -35.52 68.81
N PRO A 252 -19.79 -34.69 68.39
CA PRO A 252 -18.37 -34.97 68.60
C PRO A 252 -18.02 -35.16 70.09
N ALA A 253 -16.91 -35.83 70.36
CA ALA A 253 -16.38 -36.02 71.71
C ALA A 253 -16.19 -34.66 72.44
N GLY A 254 -16.58 -34.60 73.71
CA GLY A 254 -16.47 -33.40 74.55
C GLY A 254 -17.27 -32.17 74.07
N SER A 255 -18.18 -32.33 73.09
CA SER A 255 -18.87 -31.22 72.42
C SER A 255 -20.38 -31.27 72.64
N SER A 256 -21.08 -30.23 72.20
CA SER A 256 -22.54 -30.18 72.18
C SER A 256 -23.07 -29.81 70.81
N VAL A 257 -24.27 -30.30 70.48
CA VAL A 257 -25.00 -29.99 69.27
C VAL A 257 -26.45 -29.69 69.63
N SER A 258 -27.01 -28.62 69.07
CA SER A 258 -28.43 -28.30 69.25
C SER A 258 -29.24 -28.64 68.00
N VAL A 259 -30.37 -29.30 68.19
CA VAL A 259 -31.31 -29.67 67.13
C VAL A 259 -32.66 -29.01 67.42
N SER A 260 -33.23 -28.36 66.41
CA SER A 260 -34.52 -27.69 66.48
C SER A 260 -35.58 -28.54 65.81
N VAL A 261 -36.72 -28.73 66.49
CA VAL A 261 -37.95 -29.26 65.91
C VAL A 261 -38.72 -28.09 65.35
N ARG A 262 -38.97 -28.11 64.04
CA ARG A 262 -39.66 -27.02 63.34
C ARG A 262 -40.82 -27.56 62.53
N ALA A 263 -41.88 -26.78 62.35
CA ALA A 263 -43.05 -27.24 61.63
C ALA A 263 -43.74 -26.17 60.80
N ASP A 264 -44.38 -26.59 59.71
CA ASP A 264 -45.31 -25.77 58.96
C ASP A 264 -46.64 -25.68 59.72
N ILE A 265 -47.12 -24.45 59.92
CA ILE A 265 -48.33 -24.17 60.70
C ILE A 265 -49.50 -23.99 59.75
N ALA A 266 -50.50 -24.87 59.84
CA ALA A 266 -51.66 -24.82 58.97
C ALA A 266 -52.40 -23.46 59.08
N ALA A 267 -52.91 -22.96 57.95
CA ALA A 267 -53.74 -21.76 57.94
C ALA A 267 -55.04 -21.96 58.77
N GLY A 268 -55.61 -20.89 59.29
CA GLY A 268 -56.88 -20.94 60.05
C GLY A 268 -56.77 -21.53 61.48
N THR A 269 -55.56 -21.76 61.99
CA THR A 269 -55.31 -22.32 63.32
C THR A 269 -55.07 -21.27 64.42
N SER A 270 -55.33 -19.99 64.13
CA SER A 270 -55.16 -18.91 65.11
C SER A 270 -56.01 -19.14 66.37
N GLY A 271 -55.44 -18.84 67.53
CA GLY A 271 -56.03 -19.08 68.86
C GLY A 271 -55.68 -20.43 69.47
N GLN A 272 -55.04 -21.33 68.72
CA GLN A 272 -54.56 -22.62 69.25
C GLN A 272 -53.22 -22.47 69.98
N LEU A 273 -52.95 -23.43 70.89
CA LEU A 273 -51.67 -23.58 71.58
C LEU A 273 -50.95 -24.83 71.08
N VAL A 274 -49.65 -24.71 70.78
CA VAL A 274 -48.83 -25.83 70.32
C VAL A 274 -47.44 -25.82 70.95
N GLY A 275 -46.92 -26.99 71.29
CA GLY A 275 -45.55 -27.20 71.75
C GLY A 275 -45.14 -28.65 71.50
N VAL A 276 -43.90 -29.02 71.82
CA VAL A 276 -43.40 -30.39 71.62
C VAL A 276 -42.68 -30.93 72.86
N GLN A 277 -42.75 -32.24 73.05
CA GLN A 277 -42.06 -32.95 74.12
C GLN A 277 -41.19 -34.06 73.52
N LEU A 278 -39.89 -34.04 73.80
CA LEU A 278 -38.97 -35.14 73.46
C LEU A 278 -39.26 -36.32 74.41
N LYS A 279 -39.74 -37.44 73.85
CA LYS A 279 -40.13 -38.65 74.59
C LYS A 279 -38.98 -39.63 74.76
N SER A 280 -38.13 -39.79 73.75
CA SER A 280 -36.97 -40.67 73.80
C SER A 280 -35.91 -40.31 72.75
N VAL A 281 -34.68 -40.75 73.02
CA VAL A 281 -33.52 -40.62 72.13
C VAL A 281 -32.91 -42.01 71.93
N GLY A 282 -32.72 -42.41 70.67
CA GLY A 282 -31.88 -43.56 70.30
C GLY A 282 -30.54 -43.08 69.75
N ALA A 283 -29.44 -43.70 70.18
CA ALA A 283 -28.09 -43.39 69.73
C ALA A 283 -27.20 -44.64 69.74
N ASN A 284 -26.04 -44.57 69.07
CA ASN A 284 -25.04 -45.66 69.05
C ASN A 284 -24.17 -45.74 70.33
N GLY A 285 -24.45 -44.91 71.33
CA GLY A 285 -23.85 -44.94 72.67
C GLY A 285 -24.93 -44.75 73.75
N PRO A 286 -24.64 -45.07 75.04
CA PRO A 286 -25.63 -44.98 76.11
C PRO A 286 -26.11 -43.54 76.32
N VAL A 287 -27.40 -43.36 76.60
CA VAL A 287 -27.95 -42.11 77.13
C VAL A 287 -27.64 -42.07 78.63
N ASP A 288 -27.18 -40.92 79.14
CA ASP A 288 -26.81 -40.76 80.56
C ASP A 288 -28.04 -40.97 81.47
N GLY A 289 -27.87 -41.74 82.54
CA GLY A 289 -28.98 -42.08 83.46
C GLY A 289 -29.58 -40.89 84.20
N GLY A 290 -28.93 -39.71 84.17
CA GLY A 290 -29.47 -38.45 84.70
C GLY A 290 -30.44 -37.73 83.76
N VAL A 291 -30.65 -38.21 82.53
CA VAL A 291 -31.63 -37.64 81.60
C VAL A 291 -33.03 -38.18 81.93
N VAL A 292 -33.95 -37.28 82.27
CA VAL A 292 -35.36 -37.62 82.56
C VAL A 292 -36.24 -37.20 81.39
N PHE A 293 -36.96 -38.15 80.81
CA PHE A 293 -37.96 -37.90 79.76
C PHE A 293 -39.39 -37.91 80.34
N PRO A 294 -40.34 -37.16 79.75
CA PRO A 294 -40.18 -36.32 78.56
C PRO A 294 -39.59 -34.93 78.88
N ILE A 295 -38.83 -34.37 77.93
CA ILE A 295 -38.30 -33.00 78.01
C ILE A 295 -39.22 -32.09 77.18
N SER A 296 -39.86 -31.11 77.83
CA SER A 296 -40.86 -30.23 77.18
C SER A 296 -40.25 -28.95 76.66
N SER A 297 -40.71 -28.50 75.49
CA SER A 297 -40.57 -27.11 75.05
C SER A 297 -41.69 -26.22 75.60
N TYR A 298 -41.63 -24.92 75.30
CA TYR A 298 -42.69 -23.97 75.64
C TYR A 298 -43.94 -24.20 74.78
N GLN A 299 -45.13 -23.96 75.36
CA GLN A 299 -46.37 -23.85 74.58
C GLN A 299 -46.45 -22.47 73.95
N GLN A 300 -46.55 -22.42 72.63
CA GLN A 300 -46.61 -21.21 71.83
C GLN A 300 -48.04 -20.97 71.33
N THR A 301 -48.49 -19.72 71.36
CA THR A 301 -49.80 -19.33 70.80
C THR A 301 -49.68 -19.10 69.30
N ILE A 302 -50.63 -19.62 68.53
CA ILE A 302 -50.73 -19.33 67.09
C ILE A 302 -51.59 -18.07 66.91
N SER A 303 -50.98 -17.01 66.38
CA SER A 303 -51.58 -15.70 66.15
C SER A 303 -52.07 -15.55 64.71
N SER A 304 -53.04 -14.66 64.51
CA SER A 304 -53.46 -14.20 63.18
C SER A 304 -52.65 -12.96 62.83
N ALA A 305 -51.85 -13.04 61.76
CA ALA A 305 -51.10 -11.92 61.20
C ALA A 305 -50.94 -12.13 59.69
N SER A 306 -50.85 -11.03 58.93
CA SER A 306 -50.56 -11.06 57.50
C SER A 306 -49.06 -11.26 57.29
N ILE A 307 -48.63 -12.52 57.13
CA ILE A 307 -47.24 -12.84 56.80
C ILE A 307 -46.96 -12.61 55.31
N GLY A 308 -45.73 -12.21 54.96
CA GLY A 308 -45.27 -12.10 53.58
C GLY A 308 -45.37 -13.40 52.79
N THR A 309 -45.32 -13.30 51.46
CA THR A 309 -45.32 -14.45 50.55
C THR A 309 -44.02 -14.54 49.77
N ALA A 310 -43.58 -15.75 49.42
CA ALA A 310 -42.50 -16.00 48.47
C ALA A 310 -42.97 -17.04 47.44
N ALA A 311 -43.34 -16.58 46.25
CA ALA A 311 -43.88 -17.44 45.18
C ALA A 311 -42.88 -17.58 44.04
N PHE A 312 -42.32 -18.78 43.87
CA PHE A 312 -41.36 -19.10 42.82
C PHE A 312 -42.06 -19.47 41.51
N THR A 313 -41.39 -19.23 40.40
CA THR A 313 -41.77 -19.69 39.06
C THR A 313 -40.49 -19.95 38.27
N TYR A 314 -40.32 -21.17 37.80
CA TYR A 314 -39.15 -21.55 37.00
C TYR A 314 -39.10 -20.76 35.69
N THR A 315 -37.94 -20.21 35.32
CA THR A 315 -37.76 -19.39 34.09
C THR A 315 -36.72 -19.93 33.12
N GLY A 316 -35.96 -20.97 33.46
CA GLY A 316 -35.08 -21.68 32.52
C GLY A 316 -33.75 -22.14 33.16
N PRO A 317 -32.92 -22.88 32.41
CA PRO A 317 -33.14 -23.42 31.04
C PRO A 317 -34.04 -24.67 31.00
N THR A 318 -34.65 -24.97 29.85
CA THR A 318 -35.47 -26.19 29.68
C THR A 318 -35.13 -26.84 28.35
N GLY A 319 -34.78 -28.13 28.37
CA GLY A 319 -34.41 -28.90 27.17
C GLY A 319 -33.19 -28.33 26.42
N ALA A 320 -32.32 -27.58 27.08
CA ALA A 320 -31.09 -27.06 26.47
C ALA A 320 -30.12 -28.19 26.15
N SER A 321 -29.21 -27.96 25.20
CA SER A 321 -28.05 -28.82 24.94
C SER A 321 -26.82 -27.94 25.03
N ASP A 322 -26.16 -27.97 26.19
CA ASP A 322 -25.01 -27.12 26.48
C ASP A 322 -23.72 -27.90 26.28
N ASN A 323 -22.69 -27.29 25.73
CA ASN A 323 -21.35 -27.89 25.73
C ASN A 323 -20.72 -27.69 27.11
N PRO A 324 -20.03 -28.70 27.68
CA PRO A 324 -19.18 -28.56 28.85
C PRO A 324 -18.28 -27.31 28.78
N THR A 325 -18.54 -26.35 29.67
CA THR A 325 -17.77 -25.11 29.78
C THR A 325 -18.05 -24.43 31.12
N ASN A 326 -17.36 -23.30 31.38
CA ASN A 326 -17.55 -22.51 32.59
C ASN A 326 -18.79 -21.60 32.49
N ASP A 327 -19.30 -21.16 33.64
CA ASP A 327 -20.38 -20.15 33.73
C ASP A 327 -21.72 -20.55 33.06
N ILE A 328 -22.02 -21.84 32.93
CA ILE A 328 -23.31 -22.32 32.39
C ILE A 328 -24.43 -21.99 33.37
N ARG A 329 -25.53 -21.42 32.85
CA ARG A 329 -26.74 -21.16 33.63
C ARG A 329 -27.52 -22.45 33.83
N VAL A 330 -27.33 -23.09 34.97
CA VAL A 330 -27.95 -24.39 35.29
C VAL A 330 -29.33 -24.28 35.94
N PHE A 331 -29.69 -23.12 36.50
CA PHE A 331 -31.02 -22.85 37.07
C PHE A 331 -31.36 -21.36 37.02
N GLU A 332 -32.62 -21.04 36.79
CA GLU A 332 -33.21 -19.73 36.94
C GLU A 332 -34.69 -19.82 37.32
N ALA A 333 -35.10 -19.02 38.29
CA ALA A 333 -36.49 -18.83 38.66
C ALA A 333 -36.73 -17.36 39.04
N SER A 334 -37.94 -16.89 38.73
CA SER A 334 -38.46 -15.67 39.35
C SER A 334 -39.09 -16.00 40.70
N VAL A 335 -38.98 -15.11 41.68
CA VAL A 335 -39.69 -15.19 42.95
C VAL A 335 -40.41 -13.88 43.24
N VAL A 336 -41.70 -13.95 43.52
CA VAL A 336 -42.53 -12.79 43.89
C VAL A 336 -42.60 -12.69 45.41
N ILE A 337 -42.05 -11.60 45.95
CA ILE A 337 -42.15 -11.24 47.36
C ILE A 337 -43.31 -10.25 47.53
N SER A 338 -44.28 -10.54 48.41
CA SER A 338 -45.45 -9.67 48.63
C SER A 338 -45.83 -9.50 50.10
N THR A 339 -46.72 -8.53 50.37
CA THR A 339 -47.12 -8.03 51.70
C THR A 339 -46.00 -7.28 52.42
N HIS A 340 -44.89 -7.96 52.75
CA HIS A 340 -43.72 -7.36 53.40
C HIS A 340 -42.43 -7.79 52.69
N ALA A 341 -41.36 -7.04 52.92
CA ALA A 341 -40.03 -7.50 52.55
C ALA A 341 -39.64 -8.76 53.33
N ALA A 342 -38.76 -9.56 52.74
CA ALA A 342 -38.33 -10.83 53.31
C ALA A 342 -36.81 -10.96 53.37
N ARG A 343 -36.28 -11.88 54.17
CA ARG A 343 -34.85 -12.21 54.28
C ARG A 343 -34.65 -13.64 53.82
N LEU A 344 -33.89 -13.85 52.75
CA LEU A 344 -33.44 -15.17 52.35
C LEU A 344 -32.27 -15.59 53.24
N GLU A 345 -32.49 -16.66 54.00
CA GLU A 345 -31.51 -17.19 54.96
C GLU A 345 -30.85 -18.47 54.46
N SER A 346 -31.55 -19.28 53.66
CA SER A 346 -30.93 -20.39 52.93
C SER A 346 -31.75 -20.80 51.72
N ILE A 347 -31.06 -21.36 50.71
CA ILE A 347 -31.68 -22.02 49.56
C ILE A 347 -30.82 -23.20 49.12
N ALA A 348 -31.46 -24.34 48.87
CA ALA A 348 -30.81 -25.55 48.37
C ALA A 348 -31.39 -25.98 47.02
N PHE A 349 -30.51 -26.46 46.17
CA PHE A 349 -30.81 -27.01 44.85
C PHE A 349 -30.40 -28.47 44.80
N GLU A 350 -31.13 -29.26 44.01
CA GLU A 350 -30.89 -30.68 43.82
C GLU A 350 -30.87 -31.01 42.32
N ASN A 351 -29.86 -31.78 41.87
CA ASN A 351 -29.81 -32.31 40.52
C ASN A 351 -30.65 -33.59 40.41
N ARG A 352 -31.46 -33.72 39.37
CA ARG A 352 -32.20 -34.95 39.04
C ARG A 352 -31.94 -35.46 37.63
N GLY A 353 -30.92 -34.91 36.97
CA GLY A 353 -30.38 -35.50 35.74
C GLY A 353 -29.51 -36.72 36.02
N SER A 354 -28.95 -37.30 34.96
CA SER A 354 -28.08 -38.47 34.99
C SER A 354 -26.59 -38.16 35.22
N SER A 355 -26.19 -36.90 35.11
CA SER A 355 -24.83 -36.42 35.41
C SER A 355 -24.42 -36.66 36.87
N SER A 356 -23.12 -36.81 37.12
CA SER A 356 -22.54 -37.01 38.45
C SER A 356 -22.26 -35.68 39.18
N ASP A 357 -22.11 -35.74 40.52
CA ASP A 357 -21.65 -34.61 41.34
C ASP A 357 -20.30 -34.04 40.87
N ALA A 358 -19.45 -34.90 40.29
CA ALA A 358 -18.12 -34.52 39.84
C ALA A 358 -18.14 -33.61 38.60
N ASP A 359 -19.23 -33.61 37.84
CA ASP A 359 -19.36 -32.88 36.57
C ASP A 359 -19.60 -31.38 36.76
N PHE A 360 -20.03 -30.97 37.97
CA PHE A 360 -20.29 -29.57 38.30
C PHE A 360 -19.28 -29.01 39.30
N ARG A 361 -18.73 -27.83 38.98
CA ARG A 361 -17.87 -27.06 39.88
C ARG A 361 -18.36 -25.63 40.02
N ASN A 362 -17.93 -24.97 41.10
CA ASN A 362 -18.06 -23.53 41.30
C ASN A 362 -19.50 -22.99 41.12
N LEU A 363 -20.47 -23.66 41.74
CA LEU A 363 -21.87 -23.24 41.70
C LEU A 363 -22.02 -21.90 42.46
N ARG A 364 -22.55 -20.89 41.77
CA ARG A 364 -22.69 -19.52 42.27
C ARG A 364 -24.13 -19.08 42.18
N LEU A 365 -24.69 -18.68 43.32
CA LEU A 365 -26.03 -18.12 43.43
C LEU A 365 -26.00 -16.62 43.13
N TYR A 366 -26.88 -16.19 42.24
CA TYR A 366 -27.11 -14.79 41.91
C TYR A 366 -28.57 -14.43 42.22
N VAL A 367 -28.77 -13.28 42.85
CA VAL A 367 -30.08 -12.67 43.03
C VAL A 367 -30.05 -11.26 42.43
N ASP A 368 -31.00 -10.95 41.55
CA ASP A 368 -31.08 -9.68 40.80
C ASP A 368 -29.74 -9.31 40.11
N GLY A 369 -29.01 -10.32 39.65
CA GLY A 369 -27.72 -10.17 38.94
C GLY A 369 -26.48 -10.01 39.83
N VAL A 370 -26.62 -10.00 41.15
CA VAL A 370 -25.50 -9.93 42.11
C VAL A 370 -25.24 -11.30 42.72
N GLN A 371 -23.98 -11.73 42.78
CA GLN A 371 -23.64 -12.98 43.46
C GLN A 371 -23.91 -12.83 44.96
N VAL A 372 -24.62 -13.79 45.54
CA VAL A 372 -24.99 -13.81 46.96
C VAL A 372 -24.51 -15.10 47.63
N GLY A 373 -23.94 -14.98 48.82
CA GLY A 373 -23.31 -16.11 49.51
C GLY A 373 -21.98 -16.57 48.88
N ASN A 374 -21.40 -17.59 49.49
CA ASN A 374 -20.15 -18.19 49.00
C ASN A 374 -20.43 -19.14 47.83
N THR A 375 -19.44 -19.28 46.94
CA THR A 375 -19.44 -20.31 45.90
C THR A 375 -19.46 -21.71 46.53
N VAL A 376 -20.36 -22.57 46.05
CA VAL A 376 -20.39 -23.99 46.38
C VAL A 376 -19.44 -24.72 45.44
N ALA A 377 -18.44 -25.40 45.98
CA ALA A 377 -17.34 -25.96 45.18
C ALA A 377 -17.78 -27.06 44.20
N ALA A 378 -18.72 -27.90 44.60
CA ALA A 378 -19.31 -28.98 43.83
C ALA A 378 -20.67 -29.38 44.44
N LEU A 379 -21.46 -30.16 43.70
CA LEU A 379 -22.59 -30.87 44.29
C LEU A 379 -22.07 -31.94 45.27
N VAL A 380 -22.88 -32.26 46.29
CA VAL A 380 -22.62 -33.37 47.23
C VAL A 380 -23.94 -34.10 47.48
N ASN A 381 -24.01 -35.37 47.09
CA ASN A 381 -25.24 -36.16 47.04
C ASN A 381 -26.34 -35.43 46.26
N ASP A 382 -26.02 -35.01 45.03
CA ASP A 382 -26.87 -34.25 44.11
C ASP A 382 -27.25 -32.84 44.58
N ARG A 383 -26.75 -32.37 45.73
CA ARG A 383 -27.22 -31.12 46.36
C ARG A 383 -26.17 -30.01 46.41
N ALA A 384 -26.61 -28.78 46.13
CA ALA A 384 -25.89 -27.55 46.43
C ALA A 384 -26.72 -26.68 47.38
N THR A 385 -26.18 -26.37 48.56
CA THR A 385 -26.85 -25.52 49.56
C THR A 385 -26.10 -24.21 49.72
N PHE A 386 -26.82 -23.10 49.56
CA PHE A 386 -26.34 -21.75 49.84
C PHE A 386 -26.88 -21.31 51.21
N ASP A 387 -26.00 -21.32 52.22
CA ASP A 387 -26.30 -20.82 53.56
C ASP A 387 -25.99 -19.32 53.65
N LEU A 388 -27.03 -18.51 53.84
CA LEU A 388 -26.95 -17.06 54.02
C LEU A 388 -27.27 -16.66 55.46
N SER A 389 -27.44 -17.61 56.40
CA SER A 389 -27.97 -17.33 57.74
C SER A 389 -27.11 -16.37 58.56
N ALA A 390 -25.79 -16.33 58.31
CA ALA A 390 -24.88 -15.37 58.94
C ALA A 390 -25.06 -13.93 58.41
N ASN A 391 -25.44 -13.77 57.14
CA ASN A 391 -25.72 -12.48 56.50
C ASN A 391 -26.93 -12.59 55.56
N PRO A 392 -28.17 -12.71 56.09
CA PRO A 392 -29.34 -12.94 55.27
C PRO A 392 -29.57 -11.86 54.22
N LEU A 393 -29.89 -12.27 53.00
CA LEU A 393 -30.17 -11.35 51.91
C LEU A 393 -31.58 -10.79 52.05
N ARG A 394 -31.70 -9.48 52.21
CA ARG A 394 -33.00 -8.79 52.24
C ARG A 394 -33.55 -8.67 50.81
N LEU A 395 -34.72 -9.24 50.58
CA LEU A 395 -35.52 -9.18 49.36
C LEU A 395 -36.65 -8.16 49.53
N GLU A 396 -36.63 -7.09 48.75
CA GLU A 396 -37.73 -6.12 48.67
C GLU A 396 -38.96 -6.74 47.95
N THR A 397 -40.16 -6.23 48.23
CA THR A 397 -41.39 -6.65 47.55
C THR A 397 -41.28 -6.50 46.02
N GLY A 398 -42.02 -7.32 45.28
CA GLY A 398 -41.98 -7.42 43.82
C GLY A 398 -41.26 -8.68 43.34
N THR A 399 -41.06 -8.78 42.02
CA THR A 399 -40.37 -9.90 41.38
C THR A 399 -38.87 -9.77 41.54
N ARG A 400 -38.22 -10.86 41.98
CA ARG A 400 -36.77 -11.03 42.06
C ARG A 400 -36.35 -12.19 41.17
N ILE A 401 -35.14 -12.13 40.62
CA ILE A 401 -34.60 -13.24 39.82
C ILE A 401 -33.54 -13.98 40.63
N VAL A 402 -33.73 -15.28 40.78
CA VAL A 402 -32.79 -16.21 41.39
C VAL A 402 -32.16 -17.05 40.28
N LYS A 403 -30.83 -17.04 40.19
CA LYS A 403 -30.08 -17.74 39.14
C LYS A 403 -28.89 -18.48 39.73
N VAL A 404 -28.58 -19.67 39.21
CA VAL A 404 -27.36 -20.41 39.53
C VAL A 404 -26.52 -20.57 38.26
N LEU A 405 -25.25 -20.18 38.37
CA LEU A 405 -24.22 -20.49 37.36
C LEU A 405 -23.29 -21.58 37.89
N ALA A 406 -22.88 -22.50 37.04
CA ALA A 406 -21.92 -23.56 37.38
C ALA A 406 -20.93 -23.78 36.22
N ASP A 407 -19.76 -24.29 36.55
CA ASP A 407 -18.82 -24.79 35.56
C ASP A 407 -19.12 -26.28 35.33
N VAL A 408 -19.44 -26.64 34.08
CA VAL A 408 -19.68 -28.03 33.67
C VAL A 408 -18.39 -28.55 33.05
N ILE A 409 -17.78 -29.53 33.70
CA ILE A 409 -16.43 -30.01 33.39
C ILE A 409 -16.40 -31.48 32.96
N GLY A 410 -17.56 -32.12 32.82
CA GLY A 410 -17.72 -33.53 32.48
C GLY A 410 -19.18 -33.88 32.19
N GLY A 411 -19.49 -35.16 32.13
CA GLY A 411 -20.86 -35.67 31.90
C GLY A 411 -21.34 -35.52 30.44
N SER A 412 -20.43 -35.51 29.47
CA SER A 412 -20.77 -35.51 28.03
C SER A 412 -21.79 -36.60 27.71
N GLY A 413 -22.91 -36.23 27.07
CA GLY A 413 -24.02 -37.13 26.76
C GLY A 413 -25.03 -37.34 27.89
N GLU A 414 -24.74 -36.87 29.12
CA GLU A 414 -25.63 -36.97 30.27
C GLU A 414 -26.61 -35.78 30.36
N THR A 415 -27.58 -35.88 31.27
CA THR A 415 -28.56 -34.83 31.52
C THR A 415 -28.38 -34.17 32.88
N TYR A 416 -28.83 -32.91 33.01
CA TYR A 416 -28.91 -32.20 34.28
C TYR A 416 -30.28 -31.52 34.46
N ASP A 417 -30.81 -31.58 35.68
CA ASP A 417 -32.05 -30.91 36.11
C ASP A 417 -31.87 -30.38 37.53
N ILE A 418 -31.19 -29.23 37.63
CA ILE A 418 -31.02 -28.52 38.89
C ILE A 418 -32.37 -27.88 39.25
N GLN A 419 -32.90 -28.19 40.43
CA GLN A 419 -34.24 -27.75 40.84
C GLN A 419 -34.30 -27.37 42.32
N ILE A 420 -35.30 -26.57 42.70
CA ILE A 420 -35.69 -26.43 44.12
C ILE A 420 -36.70 -27.53 44.41
N ARG A 421 -36.28 -28.59 45.10
CA ARG A 421 -37.04 -29.84 45.15
C ARG A 421 -38.26 -29.77 46.07
N ARG A 422 -38.14 -29.14 47.23
CA ARG A 422 -39.19 -29.08 48.27
C ARG A 422 -39.32 -27.67 48.83
N THR A 423 -40.49 -27.35 49.39
CA THR A 423 -40.73 -26.08 50.11
C THR A 423 -39.67 -25.81 51.18
N ALA A 424 -39.28 -26.84 51.92
CA ALA A 424 -38.29 -26.78 52.99
C ALA A 424 -36.83 -26.65 52.52
N ASP A 425 -36.56 -26.67 51.21
CA ASP A 425 -35.23 -26.37 50.66
C ASP A 425 -35.00 -24.85 50.56
N VAL A 426 -36.00 -24.02 50.86
CA VAL A 426 -35.91 -22.56 50.92
C VAL A 426 -36.30 -22.07 52.30
N ARG A 427 -35.49 -21.20 52.89
CA ARG A 427 -35.84 -20.48 54.12
C ARG A 427 -35.81 -18.98 53.90
N VAL A 428 -37.01 -18.41 53.87
CA VAL A 428 -37.24 -16.98 53.75
C VAL A 428 -38.01 -16.51 54.98
N VAL A 429 -37.60 -15.40 55.59
CA VAL A 429 -38.16 -14.88 56.85
C VAL A 429 -38.77 -13.50 56.61
N ASP A 430 -39.99 -13.28 57.07
CA ASP A 430 -40.65 -11.97 57.03
C ASP A 430 -39.87 -10.95 57.87
N VAL A 431 -39.56 -9.79 57.30
CA VAL A 431 -38.73 -8.76 57.96
C VAL A 431 -39.44 -8.12 59.16
N GLU A 432 -40.77 -8.00 59.10
CA GLU A 432 -41.55 -7.30 60.14
C GLU A 432 -41.93 -8.25 61.28
N LEU A 433 -42.35 -9.47 60.94
CA LEU A 433 -42.82 -10.45 61.93
C LEU A 433 -41.69 -11.33 62.47
N GLY A 434 -40.55 -11.42 61.77
CA GLY A 434 -39.46 -12.33 62.13
C GLY A 434 -39.83 -13.82 62.01
N GLN A 435 -40.91 -14.14 61.29
CA GLN A 435 -41.44 -15.49 61.12
C GLN A 435 -41.13 -16.04 59.72
N PRO A 436 -40.87 -17.36 59.57
CA PRO A 436 -40.55 -17.92 58.26
C PRO A 436 -41.78 -18.01 57.34
N ILE A 437 -41.59 -17.55 56.09
CA ILE A 437 -42.58 -17.56 55.02
C ILE A 437 -42.64 -18.95 54.39
N LEU A 438 -43.86 -19.45 54.15
CA LEU A 438 -44.07 -20.64 53.32
C LEU A 438 -43.79 -20.29 51.86
N ALA A 439 -42.70 -20.85 51.32
CA ALA A 439 -42.41 -20.76 49.89
C ALA A 439 -43.48 -21.53 49.11
N THR A 440 -43.98 -20.92 48.04
CA THR A 440 -44.99 -21.51 47.15
C THR A 440 -44.45 -21.54 45.73
N ASP A 441 -44.98 -22.44 44.92
CA ASP A 441 -44.86 -22.37 43.47
C ASP A 441 -46.16 -21.80 42.89
N ALA A 442 -46.06 -20.89 41.91
CA ALA A 442 -47.22 -20.27 41.27
C ALA A 442 -48.10 -21.28 40.51
N GLY A 443 -47.56 -22.46 40.15
CA GLY A 443 -48.27 -23.58 39.51
C GLY A 443 -48.91 -24.59 40.49
N GLY A 444 -48.67 -24.45 41.80
CA GLY A 444 -49.40 -25.17 42.85
C GLY A 444 -48.72 -26.41 43.46
N SER A 445 -47.50 -26.79 43.06
CA SER A 445 -46.68 -27.75 43.83
C SER A 445 -45.21 -27.70 43.45
N PHE A 446 -44.32 -27.84 44.44
CA PHE A 446 -42.90 -28.15 44.22
C PHE A 446 -42.73 -29.51 43.50
N PRO A 447 -41.66 -29.71 42.72
CA PRO A 447 -40.46 -28.88 42.60
C PRO A 447 -40.61 -27.65 41.69
N VAL A 448 -39.73 -26.66 41.88
CA VAL A 448 -39.47 -25.59 40.90
C VAL A 448 -38.36 -26.10 39.98
N SER A 449 -38.73 -26.66 38.83
CA SER A 449 -37.83 -27.39 37.92
C SER A 449 -38.11 -27.08 36.44
N ALA A 450 -37.21 -27.54 35.58
CA ALA A 450 -37.45 -27.53 34.13
C ALA A 450 -38.60 -28.47 33.76
N ALA A 451 -39.28 -28.19 32.65
CA ALA A 451 -40.28 -29.11 32.09
C ALA A 451 -39.64 -30.33 31.41
N SER A 452 -38.36 -30.23 31.04
CA SER A 452 -37.54 -31.27 30.44
C SER A 452 -36.09 -31.04 30.87
N ALA A 453 -35.41 -32.12 31.27
CA ALA A 453 -34.00 -32.05 31.66
C ALA A 453 -33.15 -31.48 30.52
N ASN A 454 -32.09 -30.77 30.89
CA ASN A 454 -31.12 -30.23 29.95
C ASN A 454 -30.05 -31.28 29.67
N ASN A 455 -29.41 -31.21 28.51
CA ASN A 455 -28.38 -32.14 28.07
C ASN A 455 -27.02 -31.48 28.15
N ILE A 456 -26.03 -32.25 28.54
CA ILE A 456 -24.62 -31.97 28.32
C ILE A 456 -24.28 -32.62 26.98
N SER A 457 -23.85 -31.81 26.02
CA SER A 457 -23.69 -32.24 24.63
C SER A 457 -22.65 -33.38 24.53
N ALA A 458 -23.01 -34.45 23.81
CA ALA A 458 -22.14 -35.61 23.61
C ALA A 458 -20.94 -35.32 22.70
N ALA A 459 -19.90 -36.14 22.79
CA ALA A 459 -18.75 -36.11 21.88
C ALA A 459 -19.19 -36.17 20.41
N SER A 460 -18.61 -35.32 19.58
CA SER A 460 -18.80 -35.36 18.13
C SER A 460 -17.55 -34.92 17.39
N LEU A 461 -17.36 -35.47 16.20
CA LEU A 461 -16.30 -35.13 15.27
C LEU A 461 -16.91 -34.61 13.97
N SER A 462 -16.29 -33.58 13.40
CA SER A 462 -16.55 -33.15 12.04
C SER A 462 -15.25 -32.94 11.30
N VAL A 463 -15.19 -33.38 10.04
CA VAL A 463 -14.08 -33.16 9.14
C VAL A 463 -14.60 -32.51 7.86
N VAL A 464 -13.90 -31.47 7.41
CA VAL A 464 -14.18 -30.81 6.12
C VAL A 464 -12.86 -30.54 5.41
N ARG A 465 -12.88 -30.48 4.07
CA ARG A 465 -11.73 -29.97 3.32
C ARG A 465 -11.43 -28.53 3.75
N ALA A 466 -10.16 -28.25 4.06
CA ALA A 466 -9.75 -26.92 4.49
C ALA A 466 -9.90 -25.92 3.31
N PRO A 467 -10.33 -24.67 3.56
CA PRO A 467 -10.49 -23.66 2.51
C PRO A 467 -9.18 -23.34 1.75
N ASN A 468 -8.03 -23.57 2.38
CA ASN A 468 -6.69 -23.35 1.81
C ASN A 468 -6.01 -24.65 1.32
N SER A 469 -6.76 -25.75 1.16
CA SER A 469 -6.23 -26.98 0.58
C SER A 469 -5.64 -26.71 -0.82
N PRO A 470 -4.45 -27.26 -1.16
CA PRO A 470 -3.82 -27.04 -2.46
C PRO A 470 -4.72 -27.45 -3.62
N SER A 471 -4.75 -26.63 -4.68
CA SER A 471 -5.61 -26.85 -5.86
C SER A 471 -4.91 -26.65 -7.20
N THR A 472 -3.61 -26.33 -7.22
CA THR A 472 -2.84 -26.09 -8.45
C THR A 472 -2.29 -27.39 -9.03
N ASP A 473 -1.88 -27.41 -10.29
CA ASP A 473 -1.26 -28.60 -10.88
C ASP A 473 0.00 -29.08 -10.11
N ILE A 474 0.35 -30.35 -10.31
CA ILE A 474 1.50 -31.03 -9.70
C ILE A 474 2.52 -31.32 -10.80
N SER A 475 3.81 -31.11 -10.54
CA SER A 475 4.84 -31.43 -11.54
C SER A 475 5.08 -32.93 -11.65
N VAL A 476 5.31 -33.42 -12.88
CA VAL A 476 5.71 -34.81 -13.13
C VAL A 476 6.93 -35.17 -12.28
N GLY A 477 6.79 -36.23 -11.47
CA GLY A 477 7.87 -36.73 -10.62
C GLY A 477 8.21 -35.87 -9.40
N ALA A 478 7.37 -34.88 -9.05
CA ALA A 478 7.52 -34.13 -7.81
C ALA A 478 7.45 -35.06 -6.59
N THR A 479 8.31 -34.81 -5.60
CA THR A 479 8.34 -35.57 -4.33
C THR A 479 7.90 -34.68 -3.16
N ASN A 480 7.40 -35.30 -2.10
CA ASN A 480 6.94 -34.66 -0.86
C ASN A 480 5.97 -33.49 -1.13
N VAL A 481 4.99 -33.74 -2.00
CA VAL A 481 3.94 -32.81 -2.42
C VAL A 481 2.85 -32.79 -1.36
N LYS A 482 2.45 -31.61 -0.88
CA LYS A 482 1.21 -31.48 -0.11
C LYS A 482 0.02 -31.71 -1.05
N LEU A 483 -0.73 -32.78 -0.85
CA LEU A 483 -1.84 -33.18 -1.70
C LEU A 483 -3.16 -32.53 -1.26
N ALA A 484 -3.46 -32.58 0.05
CA ALA A 484 -4.68 -31.99 0.60
C ALA A 484 -4.49 -31.49 2.04
N SER A 485 -5.40 -30.62 2.47
CA SER A 485 -5.53 -30.13 3.84
C SER A 485 -6.98 -30.27 4.31
N PHE A 486 -7.19 -30.74 5.53
CA PHE A 486 -8.49 -30.97 6.15
C PHE A 486 -8.60 -30.30 7.52
N GLU A 487 -9.78 -29.78 7.86
CA GLU A 487 -10.09 -29.23 9.18
C GLU A 487 -10.87 -30.26 10.00
N PHE A 488 -10.31 -30.66 11.13
CA PHE A 488 -10.92 -31.55 12.12
C PHE A 488 -11.40 -30.73 13.32
N ARG A 489 -12.62 -30.98 13.79
CA ARG A 489 -13.21 -30.29 14.96
C ARG A 489 -13.92 -31.28 15.86
N ALA A 490 -13.63 -31.20 17.16
CA ALA A 490 -14.35 -31.88 18.22
C ALA A 490 -15.33 -30.94 18.92
N SER A 491 -16.50 -31.45 19.31
CA SER A 491 -17.49 -30.75 20.14
C SER A 491 -18.06 -31.70 21.20
N GLY A 492 -18.65 -31.15 22.25
CA GLY A 492 -19.08 -31.88 23.44
C GLY A 492 -17.92 -32.14 24.41
N GLU A 493 -16.85 -32.78 23.93
CA GLU A 493 -15.64 -33.03 24.71
C GLU A 493 -14.40 -33.14 23.80
N ASN A 494 -13.22 -33.35 24.39
CA ASN A 494 -12.01 -33.66 23.64
C ASN A 494 -12.13 -35.06 23.03
N VAL A 495 -11.72 -35.23 21.76
CA VAL A 495 -11.81 -36.53 21.05
C VAL A 495 -10.41 -36.99 20.66
N LYS A 496 -10.02 -38.20 21.08
CA LYS A 496 -8.84 -38.90 20.59
C LYS A 496 -9.19 -39.62 19.28
N ILE A 497 -8.27 -39.55 18.33
CA ILE A 497 -8.32 -40.30 17.07
C ILE A 497 -7.11 -41.24 17.05
N GLU A 498 -7.36 -42.54 17.00
CA GLU A 498 -6.29 -43.54 16.99
C GLU A 498 -5.72 -43.75 15.60
N THR A 499 -6.59 -43.73 14.59
CA THR A 499 -6.24 -44.01 13.19
C THR A 499 -7.09 -43.14 12.26
N ILE A 500 -6.51 -42.71 11.14
CA ILE A 500 -7.26 -42.21 9.98
C ILE A 500 -6.89 -43.06 8.77
N THR A 501 -7.85 -43.30 7.90
CA THR A 501 -7.61 -43.96 6.62
C THR A 501 -7.47 -42.88 5.55
N VAL A 502 -6.36 -42.93 4.80
CA VAL A 502 -6.09 -42.04 3.65
C VAL A 502 -6.06 -42.91 2.40
N ASP A 503 -6.89 -42.59 1.44
CA ASP A 503 -6.93 -43.22 0.12
C ASP A 503 -6.29 -42.30 -0.94
N ALA A 504 -5.99 -42.89 -2.09
CA ALA A 504 -5.36 -42.20 -3.22
C ALA A 504 -6.11 -42.52 -4.50
N ASP A 505 -6.65 -41.49 -5.14
CA ASP A 505 -7.38 -41.61 -6.37
C ASP A 505 -6.62 -40.99 -7.54
N SER A 506 -6.69 -41.66 -8.70
CA SER A 506 -6.08 -41.15 -9.92
C SER A 506 -6.85 -41.57 -11.16
N SER A 507 -6.73 -40.81 -12.26
CA SER A 507 -7.37 -41.18 -13.54
C SER A 507 -6.85 -42.49 -14.15
N LEU A 508 -5.80 -43.10 -13.58
CA LEU A 508 -5.22 -44.39 -13.94
C LEU A 508 -5.54 -45.45 -12.86
N GLN A 509 -6.80 -45.53 -12.45
CA GLN A 509 -7.32 -46.21 -11.24
C GLN A 509 -6.95 -47.69 -11.00
N THR A 510 -6.16 -48.37 -11.83
CA THR A 510 -5.93 -49.82 -11.69
C THR A 510 -4.59 -50.24 -11.11
N THR A 511 -3.61 -49.34 -10.93
CA THR A 511 -2.30 -49.75 -10.39
C THR A 511 -1.52 -48.54 -9.85
N GLY A 512 -1.49 -48.33 -8.53
CA GLY A 512 -0.42 -47.50 -7.98
C GLY A 512 -0.58 -46.99 -6.57
N GLY A 513 -1.65 -46.29 -6.19
CA GLY A 513 -1.59 -45.46 -4.98
C GLY A 513 -0.43 -44.45 -5.00
N PHE A 514 -0.14 -43.74 -3.91
CA PHE A 514 0.96 -42.77 -3.84
C PHE A 514 2.13 -43.25 -2.97
N ASP A 515 3.35 -43.05 -3.44
CA ASP A 515 4.59 -43.38 -2.71
C ASP A 515 4.86 -42.38 -1.57
N ASN A 516 5.40 -42.84 -0.43
CA ASN A 516 5.86 -42.01 0.68
C ASN A 516 4.82 -41.05 1.31
N GLY A 517 3.59 -41.53 1.52
CA GLY A 517 2.53 -40.83 2.25
C GLY A 517 2.88 -40.47 3.70
N LYS A 518 2.51 -39.26 4.12
CA LYS A 518 2.73 -38.72 5.48
C LYS A 518 1.55 -37.87 5.91
N VAL A 519 1.21 -37.97 7.20
CA VAL A 519 0.18 -37.15 7.83
C VAL A 519 0.84 -36.13 8.76
N PHE A 520 0.42 -34.86 8.66
CA PHE A 520 0.88 -33.80 9.55
C PHE A 520 -0.30 -33.20 10.29
N LEU A 521 -0.22 -33.18 11.63
CA LEU A 521 -1.18 -32.54 12.51
C LEU A 521 -0.63 -31.19 12.95
N ASN A 522 -1.29 -30.09 12.58
CA ASN A 522 -0.88 -28.72 12.90
C ASN A 522 0.59 -28.42 12.54
N GLY A 523 1.06 -28.96 11.40
CA GLY A 523 2.41 -28.76 10.89
C GLY A 523 3.50 -29.68 11.49
N VAL A 524 3.14 -30.61 12.37
CA VAL A 524 4.04 -31.65 12.90
C VAL A 524 3.66 -32.99 12.31
N GLN A 525 4.64 -33.73 11.76
CA GLN A 525 4.37 -35.08 11.26
C GLN A 525 3.92 -35.99 12.41
N VAL A 526 2.81 -36.68 12.20
CA VAL A 526 2.25 -37.69 13.12
C VAL A 526 2.11 -39.00 12.35
N GLY A 527 2.28 -40.13 13.04
CA GLY A 527 2.31 -41.45 12.40
C GLY A 527 3.59 -41.75 11.62
N SER A 528 3.60 -42.85 10.88
CA SER A 528 4.73 -43.30 10.05
C SER A 528 4.63 -42.80 8.61
N THR A 529 5.73 -42.87 7.86
CA THR A 529 5.68 -42.73 6.39
C THR A 529 5.26 -44.05 5.77
N LEU A 530 4.18 -44.09 5.00
CA LEU A 530 3.61 -45.28 4.38
C LEU A 530 3.15 -44.97 2.96
N ASP A 531 3.12 -45.96 2.07
CA ASP A 531 2.49 -45.79 0.76
C ASP A 531 0.96 -45.72 0.90
N ILE A 532 0.33 -44.78 0.20
CA ILE A 532 -1.11 -44.56 0.21
C ILE A 532 -1.74 -45.43 -0.86
N SER A 533 -2.50 -46.45 -0.48
CA SER A 533 -3.20 -47.34 -1.42
C SER A 533 -4.46 -46.66 -1.98
N SER A 534 -4.86 -47.02 -3.20
CA SER A 534 -6.17 -46.63 -3.75
C SER A 534 -7.35 -47.30 -3.04
N SER A 535 -7.10 -48.28 -2.17
CA SER A 535 -8.12 -48.89 -1.30
C SER A 535 -8.16 -48.27 0.10
N GLY A 536 -7.35 -47.24 0.37
CA GLY A 536 -7.10 -46.71 1.71
C GLY A 536 -5.87 -47.35 2.37
N THR A 537 -5.10 -46.52 3.07
CA THR A 537 -4.01 -46.87 3.98
C THR A 537 -4.28 -46.26 5.35
N ASP A 538 -4.20 -47.07 6.38
CA ASP A 538 -4.37 -46.64 7.77
C ASP A 538 -3.08 -46.01 8.30
N PHE A 539 -3.21 -44.80 8.87
CA PHE A 539 -2.14 -44.12 9.59
C PHE A 539 -2.46 -44.14 11.08
N ASP A 540 -1.68 -44.90 11.85
CA ASP A 540 -1.86 -45.03 13.29
C ASP A 540 -1.12 -43.92 14.06
N PHE A 541 -1.83 -43.31 15.01
CA PHE A 541 -1.36 -42.23 15.87
C PHE A 541 -1.29 -42.61 17.34
N GLY A 542 -1.95 -43.70 17.75
CA GLY A 542 -2.07 -44.10 19.14
C GLY A 542 -2.64 -42.96 19.99
N SER A 543 -1.87 -42.44 20.95
CA SER A 543 -2.30 -41.36 21.85
C SER A 543 -1.91 -39.94 21.39
N SER A 544 -1.32 -39.79 20.19
CA SER A 544 -0.72 -38.52 19.75
C SER A 544 -1.70 -37.55 19.07
N PHE A 545 -2.87 -38.02 18.65
CA PHE A 545 -3.87 -37.20 17.98
C PHE A 545 -5.10 -37.01 18.88
N ILE A 546 -5.10 -35.92 19.64
CA ILE A 546 -6.22 -35.50 20.49
C ILE A 546 -6.71 -34.13 20.02
N LEU A 547 -7.96 -34.09 19.58
CA LEU A 547 -8.68 -32.85 19.25
C LEU A 547 -9.20 -32.19 20.52
N GLN A 548 -8.87 -30.92 20.68
CA GLN A 548 -9.41 -30.10 21.76
C GLN A 548 -10.78 -29.57 21.37
N GLN A 549 -11.76 -29.68 22.26
CA GLN A 549 -13.12 -29.20 21.99
C GLN A 549 -13.13 -27.71 21.62
N GLY A 550 -13.93 -27.36 20.60
CA GLY A 550 -14.06 -25.97 20.13
C GLY A 550 -12.82 -25.40 19.42
N GLN A 551 -11.77 -26.21 19.22
CA GLN A 551 -10.60 -25.83 18.42
C GLN A 551 -10.61 -26.52 17.05
N VAL A 552 -9.86 -25.94 16.12
CA VAL A 552 -9.64 -26.49 14.78
C VAL A 552 -8.26 -27.11 14.75
N ALA A 553 -8.18 -28.37 14.37
CA ALA A 553 -6.92 -28.99 14.00
C ALA A 553 -6.82 -29.13 12.48
N VAL A 554 -5.66 -28.80 11.92
CA VAL A 554 -5.41 -28.94 10.49
C VAL A 554 -4.60 -30.22 10.26
N VAL A 555 -5.13 -31.08 9.41
CA VAL A 555 -4.46 -32.31 8.96
C VAL A 555 -4.01 -32.11 7.52
N ASP A 556 -2.70 -32.13 7.29
CA ASP A 556 -2.11 -32.05 5.95
C ASP A 556 -1.63 -33.43 5.50
N ILE A 557 -1.97 -33.81 4.27
CA ILE A 557 -1.52 -35.05 3.64
C ILE A 557 -0.42 -34.72 2.63
N TYR A 558 0.73 -35.39 2.76
CA TYR A 558 1.85 -35.29 1.84
C TYR A 558 2.15 -36.65 1.22
N ALA A 559 2.51 -36.69 -0.07
CA ALA A 559 3.07 -37.89 -0.70
C ALA A 559 3.92 -37.50 -1.93
N ASP A 560 4.59 -38.46 -2.56
CA ASP A 560 5.22 -38.27 -3.86
C ASP A 560 4.19 -38.39 -4.99
N ALA A 561 4.34 -37.59 -6.05
CA ALA A 561 3.53 -37.70 -7.27
C ALA A 561 4.01 -38.87 -8.14
N LYS A 562 4.06 -40.06 -7.53
CA LYS A 562 4.51 -41.33 -8.08
C LYS A 562 3.60 -42.45 -7.60
N THR A 563 3.49 -43.50 -8.39
CA THR A 563 2.87 -44.76 -7.95
C THR A 563 3.63 -45.31 -6.73
N SER A 564 3.00 -46.11 -5.86
CA SER A 564 3.67 -46.84 -4.75
C SER A 564 4.85 -47.73 -5.18
N THR A 565 4.98 -48.01 -6.48
CA THR A 565 6.15 -48.68 -7.07
C THR A 565 7.25 -47.70 -7.53
N SER A 566 7.17 -46.44 -7.08
CA SER A 566 8.07 -45.32 -7.39
C SER A 566 8.17 -44.94 -8.89
N THR A 567 7.11 -45.16 -9.66
CA THR A 567 7.04 -44.73 -11.07
C THR A 567 6.36 -43.36 -11.17
N ASN A 568 6.93 -42.41 -11.92
CA ASN A 568 6.33 -41.09 -12.13
C ASN A 568 4.98 -41.21 -12.86
N TYR A 569 3.98 -40.47 -12.41
CA TYR A 569 2.75 -40.30 -13.17
C TYR A 569 3.01 -39.57 -14.49
N ALA A 570 2.28 -39.96 -15.54
CA ALA A 570 2.37 -39.33 -16.85
C ALA A 570 1.73 -37.93 -16.83
N ASP A 571 2.17 -37.10 -17.78
CA ASP A 571 1.53 -35.81 -18.08
C ASP A 571 0.02 -35.98 -18.32
N SER A 572 -0.79 -35.03 -17.84
CA SER A 572 -2.25 -35.03 -17.85
C SER A 572 -2.95 -36.05 -16.92
N THR A 573 -2.24 -36.79 -16.06
CA THR A 573 -2.89 -37.66 -15.04
C THR A 573 -3.52 -36.80 -13.95
N THR A 574 -4.74 -37.09 -13.48
CA THR A 574 -5.32 -36.41 -12.31
C THR A 574 -5.09 -37.21 -11.02
N LEU A 575 -4.85 -36.52 -9.90
CA LEU A 575 -4.60 -37.08 -8.57
C LEU A 575 -5.45 -36.37 -7.51
N ASP A 576 -5.99 -37.11 -6.55
CA ASP A 576 -6.56 -36.60 -5.28
C ASP A 576 -6.38 -37.63 -4.15
N VAL A 577 -6.67 -37.19 -2.91
CA VAL A 577 -6.66 -38.01 -1.70
C VAL A 577 -7.90 -37.74 -0.89
N GLY A 578 -8.53 -38.80 -0.39
CA GLY A 578 -9.58 -38.75 0.61
C GLY A 578 -9.04 -39.01 2.02
N VAL A 579 -9.82 -38.58 3.03
CA VAL A 579 -9.60 -38.98 4.42
C VAL A 579 -10.92 -39.45 5.04
N SER A 580 -10.89 -40.59 5.70
CA SER A 580 -12.00 -41.12 6.50
C SER A 580 -11.53 -41.51 7.91
N VAL A 581 -12.48 -41.61 8.84
CA VAL A 581 -12.24 -41.99 10.24
C VAL A 581 -13.33 -42.96 10.66
N ALA A 582 -12.96 -44.18 11.07
CA ALA A 582 -13.96 -45.12 11.57
C ALA A 582 -14.38 -44.74 13.00
N ALA A 583 -15.64 -45.05 13.36
CA ALA A 583 -16.13 -44.80 14.73
C ALA A 583 -15.27 -45.52 15.78
N ALA A 584 -14.83 -46.76 15.47
CA ALA A 584 -13.99 -47.57 16.36
C ALA A 584 -12.62 -46.95 16.65
N ASP A 585 -12.13 -46.03 15.80
CA ASP A 585 -10.83 -45.38 15.95
C ASP A 585 -10.95 -44.03 16.67
N THR A 586 -12.08 -43.78 17.34
CA THR A 586 -12.35 -42.55 18.06
C THR A 586 -12.76 -42.83 19.50
N GLU A 587 -12.37 -41.94 20.40
CA GLU A 587 -12.73 -42.04 21.81
C GLU A 587 -12.88 -40.63 22.41
N GLY A 588 -14.04 -40.34 23.01
CA GLY A 588 -14.22 -39.18 23.87
C GLY A 588 -13.34 -39.30 25.11
N MET A 589 -12.52 -38.29 25.39
CA MET A 589 -11.50 -38.36 26.45
C MET A 589 -12.08 -38.40 27.87
N ASP A 590 -13.30 -37.91 28.05
CA ASP A 590 -14.01 -37.87 29.34
C ASP A 590 -15.08 -38.97 29.43
N SER A 591 -15.84 -39.23 28.34
CA SER A 591 -16.89 -40.27 28.30
C SER A 591 -16.35 -41.69 28.04
N GLY A 592 -15.28 -41.82 27.26
CA GLY A 592 -14.80 -43.10 26.71
C GLY A 592 -15.64 -43.61 25.53
N ASP A 593 -16.64 -42.85 25.08
CA ASP A 593 -17.52 -43.26 23.98
C ASP A 593 -16.90 -43.00 22.60
N SER A 594 -17.19 -43.89 21.65
CA SER A 594 -16.85 -43.65 20.24
C SER A 594 -17.76 -42.57 19.63
N VAL A 595 -17.23 -41.75 18.74
CA VAL A 595 -18.04 -40.79 17.96
C VAL A 595 -18.45 -41.38 16.61
N SER A 596 -19.41 -40.73 15.94
CA SER A 596 -19.84 -41.11 14.59
C SER A 596 -18.67 -41.15 13.61
N ALA A 597 -18.63 -42.19 12.78
CA ALA A 597 -17.64 -42.31 11.71
C ALA A 597 -17.74 -41.14 10.72
N ILE A 598 -16.57 -40.72 10.23
CA ILE A 598 -16.43 -39.74 9.16
C ILE A 598 -16.29 -40.52 7.85
N SER A 599 -17.32 -40.44 7.00
CA SER A 599 -17.21 -40.86 5.61
C SER A 599 -16.12 -40.06 4.92
N GLU A 600 -15.49 -40.66 3.92
CA GLU A 600 -14.45 -40.06 3.07
C GLU A 600 -14.74 -38.60 2.71
N VAL A 601 -13.77 -37.74 3.02
CA VAL A 601 -13.77 -36.32 2.67
C VAL A 601 -12.67 -36.09 1.65
N GLU A 602 -13.06 -35.63 0.48
CA GLU A 602 -12.15 -35.49 -0.66
C GLU A 602 -11.33 -34.20 -0.65
N GLY A 603 -10.06 -34.33 -1.04
CA GLY A 603 -9.19 -33.24 -1.46
C GLY A 603 -9.68 -32.56 -2.75
N PHE A 604 -8.84 -31.71 -3.34
CA PHE A 604 -9.06 -31.26 -4.72
C PHE A 604 -8.41 -32.25 -5.69
N THR A 605 -9.10 -32.62 -6.76
CA THR A 605 -8.50 -33.25 -7.93
C THR A 605 -7.51 -32.29 -8.59
N ARG A 606 -6.26 -32.73 -8.79
CA ARG A 606 -5.16 -31.93 -9.33
C ARG A 606 -4.51 -32.62 -10.51
N THR A 607 -4.11 -31.89 -11.53
CA THR A 607 -3.51 -32.48 -12.74
C THR A 607 -1.99 -32.53 -12.62
N VAL A 608 -1.39 -33.67 -12.97
CA VAL A 608 0.04 -33.83 -13.16
C VAL A 608 0.40 -33.23 -14.52
N SER A 609 1.27 -32.24 -14.53
CA SER A 609 1.71 -31.59 -15.77
C SER A 609 3.24 -31.54 -15.85
N SER A 610 3.77 -31.63 -17.06
CA SER A 610 5.19 -31.51 -17.37
C SER A 610 5.62 -30.03 -17.36
N ALA A 611 6.92 -29.78 -17.15
CA ALA A 611 7.46 -28.43 -17.29
C ALA A 611 7.40 -27.99 -18.76
N ALA A 612 6.88 -26.79 -19.00
CA ALA A 612 6.81 -26.20 -20.33
C ALA A 612 7.55 -24.86 -20.35
N LEU A 613 8.28 -24.61 -21.43
CA LEU A 613 8.90 -23.32 -21.73
C LEU A 613 8.63 -22.99 -23.18
N THR A 614 7.98 -21.86 -23.45
CA THR A 614 7.63 -21.43 -24.80
C THR A 614 8.37 -20.15 -25.16
N LEU A 615 8.98 -20.12 -26.34
CA LEU A 615 9.58 -18.92 -26.90
C LEU A 615 8.64 -18.25 -27.91
N THR A 616 8.47 -16.94 -27.78
CA THR A 616 7.76 -16.11 -28.76
C THR A 616 8.59 -14.89 -29.15
N LYS A 617 8.46 -14.43 -30.40
CA LYS A 617 9.02 -13.15 -30.84
C LYS A 617 8.39 -12.01 -30.04
N TYR A 618 9.22 -11.13 -29.45
CA TYR A 618 8.71 -10.03 -28.62
C TYR A 618 8.03 -8.95 -29.47
N SER A 619 6.73 -8.76 -29.30
CA SER A 619 5.92 -7.81 -30.08
C SER A 619 6.24 -6.34 -29.79
N GLY A 620 6.79 -6.03 -28.60
CA GLY A 620 7.21 -4.68 -28.22
C GLY A 620 8.46 -4.19 -28.96
N TYR A 621 9.14 -5.07 -29.73
CA TYR A 621 10.24 -4.70 -30.61
C TYR A 621 9.90 -5.07 -32.05
N GLY A 622 9.63 -4.05 -32.86
CA GLY A 622 9.31 -4.20 -34.29
C GLY A 622 10.56 -4.34 -35.16
N ASN A 623 10.35 -4.61 -36.45
CA ASN A 623 11.43 -4.58 -37.45
C ASN A 623 12.10 -3.20 -37.47
N GLN A 624 13.42 -3.16 -37.67
CA GLN A 624 14.21 -1.92 -37.65
C GLN A 624 15.03 -1.79 -38.93
N THR A 625 15.41 -0.56 -39.27
CA THR A 625 16.48 -0.28 -40.23
C THR A 625 17.68 0.26 -39.48
N MET A 626 18.85 -0.30 -39.73
CA MET A 626 20.11 0.10 -39.11
C MET A 626 21.20 0.25 -40.17
N ILE A 627 22.24 1.01 -39.89
CA ILE A 627 23.37 1.18 -40.81
C ILE A 627 24.55 0.30 -40.40
N GLY A 628 25.39 -0.07 -41.38
CA GLY A 628 26.70 -0.65 -41.08
C GLY A 628 27.49 0.25 -40.12
N GLY A 629 28.26 -0.33 -39.21
CA GLY A 629 29.03 0.41 -38.19
C GLY A 629 28.28 0.72 -36.90
N THR A 630 26.98 0.38 -36.80
CA THR A 630 26.21 0.59 -35.55
C THR A 630 26.73 -0.29 -34.42
N ASN A 631 27.28 0.31 -33.37
CA ASN A 631 27.70 -0.39 -32.17
C ASN A 631 26.53 -0.63 -31.21
N ASN A 632 26.54 -1.76 -30.50
CA ASN A 632 25.51 -2.17 -29.55
C ASN A 632 24.09 -2.08 -30.14
N ALA A 633 23.94 -2.53 -31.39
CA ALA A 633 22.68 -2.66 -32.09
C ALA A 633 21.83 -3.76 -31.43
N ARG A 634 20.55 -3.47 -31.18
CA ARG A 634 19.57 -4.50 -30.76
C ARG A 634 19.12 -5.26 -32.00
N LEU A 635 19.64 -6.46 -32.19
CA LEU A 635 19.46 -7.25 -33.41
C LEU A 635 18.22 -8.17 -33.36
N GLY A 636 17.61 -8.33 -32.19
CA GLY A 636 16.38 -9.08 -32.02
C GLY A 636 15.91 -9.10 -30.57
N SER A 637 14.68 -9.54 -30.34
CA SER A 637 14.08 -9.69 -29.02
C SER A 637 13.02 -10.79 -28.99
N PHE A 638 13.05 -11.60 -27.94
CA PHE A 638 12.13 -12.71 -27.72
C PHE A 638 11.70 -12.81 -26.25
N THR A 639 10.56 -13.43 -26.02
CA THR A 639 9.99 -13.66 -24.69
C THR A 639 9.89 -15.16 -24.43
N LEU A 640 10.48 -15.59 -23.32
CA LEU A 640 10.32 -16.93 -22.77
C LEU A 640 9.16 -16.92 -21.78
N SER A 641 8.27 -17.91 -21.86
CA SER A 641 7.12 -18.07 -20.96
C SER A 641 7.12 -19.46 -20.38
N SER A 642 7.12 -19.58 -19.05
CA SER A 642 6.98 -20.87 -18.36
C SER A 642 5.50 -21.28 -18.25
N GLY A 643 5.26 -22.58 -18.11
CA GLY A 643 3.92 -23.14 -17.88
C GLY A 643 3.33 -22.83 -16.50
N SER A 644 2.16 -23.43 -16.22
CA SER A 644 1.44 -23.35 -14.93
C SER A 644 1.92 -24.34 -13.86
N THR A 645 2.86 -25.22 -14.20
CA THR A 645 3.30 -26.32 -13.34
C THR A 645 4.49 -25.97 -12.43
N GLU A 646 5.58 -25.45 -13.01
CA GLU A 646 6.77 -25.02 -12.28
C GLU A 646 7.52 -23.93 -13.06
N GLY A 647 8.43 -23.23 -12.38
CA GLY A 647 9.39 -22.36 -13.06
C GLY A 647 10.45 -23.18 -13.80
N VAL A 648 11.20 -22.53 -14.69
CA VAL A 648 12.25 -23.17 -15.48
C VAL A 648 13.59 -22.45 -15.26
N ASN A 649 14.62 -23.21 -14.90
CA ASN A 649 16.02 -22.77 -14.94
C ASN A 649 16.51 -22.83 -16.38
N VAL A 650 16.70 -21.70 -17.03
CA VAL A 650 17.23 -21.66 -18.40
C VAL A 650 18.75 -21.81 -18.34
N ASN A 651 19.28 -22.82 -19.04
CA ASN A 651 20.70 -23.17 -19.01
C ASN A 651 21.41 -22.84 -20.32
N THR A 652 20.72 -22.97 -21.45
CA THR A 652 21.30 -22.73 -22.77
C THR A 652 20.38 -21.89 -23.65
N ILE A 653 20.96 -20.95 -24.37
CA ILE A 653 20.31 -20.22 -25.45
C ILE A 653 21.26 -20.28 -26.65
N THR A 654 20.74 -20.66 -27.81
CA THR A 654 21.48 -20.70 -29.07
C THR A 654 20.89 -19.69 -30.03
N VAL A 655 21.71 -18.77 -30.53
CA VAL A 655 21.36 -17.83 -31.60
C VAL A 655 21.93 -18.33 -32.91
N THR A 656 21.05 -18.72 -33.84
CA THR A 656 21.38 -19.18 -35.18
C THR A 656 21.31 -18.02 -36.16
N LEU A 657 22.35 -17.90 -37.00
CA LEU A 657 22.53 -16.87 -38.02
C LEU A 657 22.86 -17.57 -39.36
N SER A 658 22.58 -16.97 -40.53
CA SER A 658 23.21 -17.46 -41.75
C SER A 658 24.67 -17.01 -41.83
N THR A 659 25.38 -17.51 -42.85
CA THR A 659 26.75 -17.10 -43.16
C THR A 659 26.87 -15.59 -43.36
N ASN A 660 25.88 -14.96 -43.99
CA ASN A 660 25.88 -13.52 -44.26
C ASN A 660 25.64 -12.74 -42.96
N GLU A 661 24.63 -13.11 -42.15
CA GLU A 661 24.35 -12.43 -40.89
C GLU A 661 25.55 -12.52 -39.94
N SER A 662 26.12 -13.70 -39.73
CA SER A 662 27.30 -13.87 -38.86
C SER A 662 28.54 -13.12 -39.39
N GLY A 663 28.69 -13.02 -40.72
CA GLY A 663 29.74 -12.22 -41.36
C GLY A 663 29.58 -10.71 -41.15
N SER A 664 28.35 -10.22 -40.98
CA SER A 664 28.02 -8.79 -40.88
C SER A 664 28.10 -8.19 -39.46
N VAL A 665 28.24 -9.01 -38.42
CA VAL A 665 28.25 -8.55 -37.02
C VAL A 665 29.48 -9.02 -36.22
N THR A 666 29.81 -8.33 -35.13
CA THR A 666 30.75 -8.76 -34.09
C THR A 666 30.11 -8.61 -32.70
N ASP A 667 30.75 -9.18 -31.68
CA ASP A 667 30.37 -8.99 -30.26
C ASP A 667 28.89 -9.34 -29.97
N LEU A 668 28.39 -10.42 -30.56
CA LEU A 668 27.02 -10.88 -30.35
C LEU A 668 26.83 -11.28 -28.88
N VAL A 669 25.77 -10.79 -28.24
CA VAL A 669 25.54 -10.96 -26.81
C VAL A 669 24.04 -10.97 -26.48
N LEU A 670 23.68 -11.65 -25.39
CA LEU A 670 22.32 -11.66 -24.87
C LEU A 670 22.21 -10.70 -23.69
N LYS A 671 21.14 -9.89 -23.66
CA LYS A 671 20.84 -8.98 -22.56
C LYS A 671 19.42 -9.18 -22.07
N ASP A 672 19.23 -9.03 -20.77
CA ASP A 672 17.90 -8.94 -20.19
C ASP A 672 17.24 -7.62 -20.61
N ASN A 673 16.02 -7.69 -21.17
CA ASN A 673 15.37 -6.50 -21.74
C ASN A 673 14.99 -5.46 -20.68
N VAL A 674 14.68 -5.89 -19.45
CA VAL A 674 14.20 -4.99 -18.38
C VAL A 674 15.37 -4.33 -17.65
N THR A 675 16.39 -5.12 -17.32
CA THR A 675 17.53 -4.65 -16.50
C THR A 675 18.71 -4.17 -17.33
N GLY A 676 18.79 -4.53 -18.62
CA GLY A 676 19.93 -4.27 -19.48
C GLY A 676 21.17 -5.12 -19.15
N ALA A 677 21.06 -6.04 -18.20
CA ALA A 677 22.17 -6.88 -17.75
C ALA A 677 22.59 -7.87 -18.84
N THR A 678 23.89 -8.00 -19.06
CA THR A 678 24.48 -9.02 -19.95
C THR A 678 24.32 -10.41 -19.33
N LEU A 679 23.71 -11.34 -20.07
CA LEU A 679 23.37 -12.68 -19.59
C LEU A 679 24.49 -13.72 -19.82
N ALA A 680 25.40 -13.45 -20.75
CA ALA A 680 26.54 -14.32 -21.06
C ALA A 680 27.67 -13.53 -21.74
N THR A 681 28.88 -14.08 -21.78
CA THR A 681 30.02 -13.46 -22.47
C THR A 681 29.74 -13.27 -23.96
N ALA A 682 30.04 -12.08 -24.47
CA ALA A 682 29.87 -11.75 -25.88
C ALA A 682 30.74 -12.63 -26.78
N LYS A 683 30.22 -13.02 -27.95
CA LYS A 683 30.95 -13.71 -29.00
C LYS A 683 31.56 -12.68 -29.93
N ALA A 684 32.86 -12.41 -29.78
CA ALA A 684 33.58 -11.44 -30.60
C ALA A 684 33.48 -11.75 -32.10
N THR A 685 33.54 -13.04 -32.46
CA THR A 685 33.35 -13.54 -33.83
C THR A 685 32.16 -14.50 -33.89
N PRO A 686 30.95 -13.99 -34.17
CA PRO A 686 29.76 -14.83 -34.30
C PRO A 686 29.91 -15.86 -35.44
N SER A 687 29.32 -17.04 -35.27
CA SER A 687 29.24 -18.10 -36.29
C SER A 687 27.78 -18.30 -36.72
N THR A 688 27.50 -19.33 -37.52
CA THR A 688 26.12 -19.71 -37.86
C THR A 688 25.34 -20.31 -36.68
N SER A 689 26.03 -20.77 -35.62
CA SER A 689 25.41 -21.31 -34.40
C SER A 689 26.15 -20.83 -33.16
N ASN A 690 25.51 -19.93 -32.41
CA ASN A 690 26.11 -19.24 -31.26
C ASN A 690 25.44 -19.69 -29.97
N SER A 691 26.01 -20.69 -29.30
CA SER A 691 25.52 -21.18 -28.02
C SER A 691 26.06 -20.37 -26.84
N TYR A 692 25.16 -20.02 -25.93
CA TYR A 692 25.41 -19.31 -24.68
C TYR A 692 24.98 -20.18 -23.50
N SER A 693 25.90 -20.41 -22.57
CA SER A 693 25.58 -20.90 -21.24
C SER A 693 25.04 -19.74 -20.41
N VAL A 694 23.79 -19.86 -19.97
CA VAL A 694 23.10 -18.86 -19.15
C VAL A 694 22.64 -19.53 -17.85
N ASN A 695 22.33 -18.73 -16.83
CA ASN A 695 21.78 -19.25 -15.59
C ASN A 695 20.80 -18.24 -14.98
N PHE A 696 19.52 -18.41 -15.31
CA PHE A 696 18.45 -17.63 -14.69
C PHE A 696 17.13 -18.43 -14.67
N VAL A 697 16.27 -18.08 -13.72
CA VAL A 697 14.91 -18.64 -13.60
C VAL A 697 13.92 -17.80 -14.40
N VAL A 698 13.04 -18.48 -15.15
CA VAL A 698 11.71 -17.97 -15.52
C VAL A 698 10.72 -18.55 -14.51
N PRO A 699 10.20 -17.76 -13.54
CA PRO A 699 9.33 -18.27 -12.48
C PRO A 699 8.06 -18.89 -13.04
N LEU A 700 7.33 -19.67 -12.24
CA LEU A 700 6.04 -20.26 -12.60
C LEU A 700 5.07 -19.21 -13.20
N SER A 701 4.36 -19.56 -14.28
CA SER A 701 3.37 -18.70 -14.96
C SER A 701 3.86 -17.28 -15.23
N SER A 702 5.15 -17.14 -15.56
CA SER A 702 5.81 -15.86 -15.73
C SER A 702 6.53 -15.80 -17.07
N THR A 703 6.86 -14.59 -17.49
CA THR A 703 7.59 -14.35 -18.72
C THR A 703 8.91 -13.63 -18.46
N LYS A 704 9.88 -13.82 -19.36
CA LYS A 704 11.14 -13.08 -19.37
C LYS A 704 11.52 -12.71 -20.79
N THR A 705 11.74 -11.43 -21.03
CA THR A 705 12.13 -10.90 -22.33
C THR A 705 13.64 -10.71 -22.42
N ILE A 706 14.23 -11.22 -23.51
CA ILE A 706 15.67 -11.24 -23.75
C ILE A 706 15.93 -10.62 -25.11
N ASP A 707 16.98 -9.81 -25.15
CA ASP A 707 17.43 -9.11 -26.34
C ASP A 707 18.74 -9.70 -26.86
N VAL A 708 18.83 -9.80 -28.18
CA VAL A 708 20.06 -10.11 -28.90
C VAL A 708 20.69 -8.79 -29.31
N TYR A 709 21.93 -8.55 -28.88
CA TYR A 709 22.72 -7.36 -29.21
C TYR A 709 23.98 -7.74 -29.97
N GLY A 710 24.51 -6.83 -30.78
CA GLY A 710 25.81 -6.98 -31.44
C GLY A 710 26.27 -5.68 -32.08
N ASN A 711 27.49 -5.66 -32.60
CA ASN A 711 28.01 -4.55 -33.39
C ASN A 711 27.84 -4.90 -34.87
N ILE A 712 27.19 -4.04 -35.66
CA ILE A 712 27.11 -4.21 -37.11
C ILE A 712 28.43 -3.68 -37.68
N LYS A 713 29.16 -4.50 -38.46
CA LYS A 713 30.45 -4.09 -39.05
C LYS A 713 30.28 -2.89 -39.97
N SER A 714 31.26 -1.99 -39.98
CA SER A 714 31.37 -0.99 -41.04
C SER A 714 31.57 -1.71 -42.38
N GLY A 715 30.78 -1.35 -43.39
CA GLY A 715 30.77 -2.02 -44.69
C GLY A 715 30.01 -3.35 -44.75
N ALA A 716 29.16 -3.67 -43.76
CA ALA A 716 28.24 -4.80 -43.87
C ALA A 716 27.32 -4.66 -45.11
N ASP A 717 27.05 -5.77 -45.79
CA ASP A 717 26.17 -5.80 -46.96
C ASP A 717 24.76 -5.31 -46.60
N SER A 718 24.14 -4.55 -47.51
CA SER A 718 22.77 -4.09 -47.34
C SER A 718 21.77 -5.23 -47.53
N GLY A 719 20.77 -5.35 -46.66
CA GLY A 719 19.74 -6.38 -46.76
C GLY A 719 19.08 -6.72 -45.43
N PRO A 720 18.11 -7.64 -45.43
CA PRO A 720 17.51 -8.15 -44.20
C PRO A 720 18.53 -9.00 -43.43
N TRP A 721 18.60 -8.76 -42.13
CA TRP A 721 19.35 -9.54 -41.14
C TRP A 721 18.34 -10.13 -40.17
N ILE A 722 18.27 -11.46 -40.07
CA ILE A 722 17.31 -12.17 -39.21
C ILE A 722 18.05 -13.22 -38.38
N ALA A 723 17.91 -13.15 -37.06
CA ALA A 723 18.35 -14.21 -36.16
C ALA A 723 17.22 -15.19 -35.88
N ALA A 724 17.56 -16.46 -35.67
CA ALA A 724 16.68 -17.43 -35.04
C ALA A 724 17.22 -17.85 -33.67
N VAL A 725 16.34 -18.20 -32.75
CA VAL A 725 16.72 -18.58 -31.38
C VAL A 725 16.08 -19.91 -31.01
N ASP A 726 16.85 -20.72 -30.29
CA ASP A 726 16.42 -21.92 -29.61
C ASP A 726 17.16 -22.06 -28.26
N GLY A 727 16.80 -23.03 -27.44
CA GLY A 727 17.45 -23.25 -26.16
C GLY A 727 16.79 -24.33 -25.31
N SER A 728 17.37 -24.52 -24.14
CA SER A 728 16.90 -25.50 -23.17
C SER A 728 17.14 -25.04 -21.74
N GLY A 729 16.40 -25.67 -20.83
CA GLY A 729 16.52 -25.51 -19.41
C GLY A 729 16.12 -26.77 -18.67
N THR A 730 15.96 -26.64 -17.37
CA THR A 730 15.41 -27.69 -16.51
C THR A 730 14.28 -27.13 -15.63
N GLY A 731 13.29 -27.96 -15.32
CA GLY A 731 12.27 -27.63 -14.32
C GLY A 731 12.93 -27.23 -13.00
N ALA A 732 12.48 -26.15 -12.38
CA ALA A 732 13.09 -25.59 -11.18
C ALA A 732 12.96 -26.49 -9.94
N VAL A 733 11.92 -27.33 -9.90
CA VAL A 733 11.63 -28.28 -8.83
C VAL A 733 12.04 -29.69 -9.25
N THR A 734 11.72 -30.10 -10.48
CA THR A 734 11.89 -31.50 -10.93
C THR A 734 13.27 -31.79 -11.51
N ALA A 735 14.02 -30.78 -11.93
CA ALA A 735 15.26 -30.89 -12.72
C ALA A 735 15.13 -31.65 -14.05
N THR A 736 13.91 -31.91 -14.53
CA THR A 736 13.68 -32.52 -15.85
C THR A 736 14.01 -31.55 -16.97
N SER A 737 14.58 -32.05 -18.07
CA SER A 737 14.95 -31.22 -19.23
C SER A 737 13.71 -30.68 -19.96
N VAL A 738 13.74 -29.40 -20.32
CA VAL A 738 12.71 -28.73 -21.13
C VAL A 738 13.38 -27.92 -22.25
N THR A 739 12.80 -27.96 -23.45
CA THR A 739 13.23 -27.12 -24.59
C THR A 739 12.22 -26.01 -24.82
N PHE A 740 12.51 -25.05 -25.71
CA PHE A 740 11.66 -23.87 -25.95
C PHE A 740 10.32 -24.14 -26.67
N GLY A 741 9.78 -25.37 -26.59
CA GLY A 741 8.41 -25.72 -26.97
C GLY A 741 8.08 -25.66 -28.46
N ASN A 742 9.00 -25.16 -29.29
CA ASN A 742 8.86 -25.13 -30.74
C ASN A 742 9.82 -26.17 -31.33
N SER A 743 9.31 -27.11 -32.13
CA SER A 743 10.14 -28.09 -32.85
C SER A 743 11.01 -27.46 -33.95
N SER A 744 10.92 -26.14 -34.14
CA SER A 744 11.71 -25.34 -35.07
C SER A 744 12.28 -24.08 -34.39
N THR A 745 13.49 -23.69 -34.80
CA THR A 745 14.16 -22.44 -34.38
C THR A 745 13.26 -21.25 -34.67
N ALA A 746 12.97 -20.42 -33.66
CA ALA A 746 12.04 -19.30 -33.83
C ALA A 746 12.76 -18.07 -34.39
N THR A 747 12.26 -17.52 -35.50
CA THR A 747 12.82 -16.31 -36.13
C THR A 747 12.41 -15.03 -35.38
N LEU A 748 13.36 -14.10 -35.24
CA LEU A 748 13.18 -12.84 -34.54
C LEU A 748 12.73 -11.70 -35.48
N GLN A 749 13.00 -10.45 -35.09
CA GLN A 749 12.77 -9.25 -35.88
C GLN A 749 13.65 -9.24 -37.14
N THR A 750 13.14 -8.63 -38.21
CA THR A 750 13.95 -8.31 -39.38
C THR A 750 14.65 -6.98 -39.13
N ILE A 751 15.98 -7.00 -39.13
CA ILE A 751 16.82 -5.82 -39.08
C ILE A 751 17.33 -5.56 -40.50
N THR A 752 16.85 -4.51 -41.15
CA THR A 752 17.34 -4.14 -42.48
C THR A 752 18.63 -3.34 -42.32
N ILE A 753 19.77 -3.92 -42.69
CA ILE A 753 21.03 -3.19 -42.81
C ILE A 753 20.98 -2.36 -44.10
N GLY A 754 21.13 -1.05 -43.98
CA GLY A 754 21.13 -0.10 -45.10
C GLY A 754 22.35 0.84 -45.07
N SER A 755 22.35 1.83 -45.97
CA SER A 755 23.35 2.90 -46.03
C SER A 755 22.76 4.25 -45.59
N GLY A 756 23.62 5.13 -45.09
CA GLY A 756 23.30 6.56 -44.99
C GLY A 756 23.01 7.15 -46.38
N THR A 757 22.18 8.18 -46.45
CA THR A 757 21.99 8.97 -47.68
C THR A 757 22.16 10.45 -47.38
N LEU A 758 22.91 11.15 -48.22
CA LEU A 758 23.07 12.60 -48.18
C LEU A 758 22.49 13.19 -49.47
N THR A 759 21.58 14.15 -49.33
CA THR A 759 20.98 14.84 -50.48
C THR A 759 21.20 16.34 -50.35
N VAL A 760 21.34 17.03 -51.49
CA VAL A 760 21.65 18.46 -51.52
C VAL A 760 20.71 19.18 -52.46
N ALA A 761 20.21 20.34 -52.03
CA ALA A 761 19.37 21.21 -52.84
C ALA A 761 19.73 22.68 -52.59
N VAL A 762 19.37 23.56 -53.54
CA VAL A 762 19.46 25.01 -53.32
C VAL A 762 18.45 25.40 -52.23
N ASN A 763 18.90 26.08 -51.18
CA ASN A 763 18.03 26.62 -50.16
C ASN A 763 17.43 27.95 -50.65
N THR A 764 16.26 27.88 -51.28
CA THR A 764 15.57 29.03 -51.85
C THR A 764 15.12 30.06 -50.80
N GLY A 765 14.91 29.64 -49.54
CA GLY A 765 14.55 30.51 -48.43
C GLY A 765 15.70 31.37 -47.92
N SER A 766 16.92 30.84 -47.95
CA SER A 766 18.13 31.52 -47.46
C SER A 766 19.02 32.10 -48.56
N THR A 767 18.81 31.70 -49.81
CA THR A 767 19.48 32.30 -50.98
C THR A 767 18.92 33.71 -51.21
N PRO A 768 19.78 34.75 -51.28
CA PRO A 768 19.33 36.13 -51.42
C PRO A 768 18.67 36.39 -52.77
N ASP A 769 17.75 37.33 -52.80
CA ASP A 769 17.19 37.85 -54.05
C ASP A 769 18.31 38.51 -54.87
N THR A 770 18.16 38.44 -56.20
CA THR A 770 19.09 39.07 -57.13
C THR A 770 19.19 40.57 -56.84
N LYS A 771 20.42 41.08 -56.76
CA LYS A 771 20.68 42.48 -56.38
C LYS A 771 21.94 43.03 -57.04
N THR A 772 22.05 44.34 -57.10
CA THR A 772 23.32 45.01 -57.41
C THR A 772 24.23 44.99 -56.18
N VAL A 773 25.54 44.82 -56.41
CA VAL A 773 26.57 44.85 -55.38
C VAL A 773 27.64 45.87 -55.76
N ILE A 774 28.09 46.65 -54.79
CA ILE A 774 29.13 47.65 -54.99
C ILE A 774 30.49 46.94 -55.05
N ALA A 775 31.28 47.23 -56.08
CA ALA A 775 32.65 46.72 -56.22
C ALA A 775 33.49 47.10 -54.98
N GLY A 776 34.28 46.16 -54.45
CA GLY A 776 35.00 46.30 -53.18
C GLY A 776 34.23 45.83 -51.94
N SER A 777 32.97 45.38 -52.08
CA SER A 777 32.20 44.82 -50.96
C SER A 777 32.71 43.42 -50.57
N THR A 778 32.85 43.16 -49.28
CA THR A 778 33.23 41.84 -48.74
C THR A 778 32.02 41.07 -48.21
N GLN A 779 32.17 39.75 -48.05
CA GLN A 779 31.17 38.85 -47.47
C GLN A 779 29.77 39.02 -48.06
N GLN A 780 29.66 39.02 -49.38
CA GLN A 780 28.38 39.12 -50.07
C GLN A 780 27.81 37.73 -50.30
N LYS A 781 26.72 37.40 -49.60
CA LYS A 781 26.03 36.12 -49.78
C LYS A 781 25.53 36.03 -51.22
N VAL A 782 25.85 34.93 -51.91
CA VAL A 782 25.41 34.66 -53.28
C VAL A 782 24.55 33.40 -53.37
N GLY A 783 24.76 32.41 -52.49
CA GLY A 783 23.99 31.17 -52.48
C GLY A 783 23.89 30.53 -51.09
N SER A 784 22.90 29.67 -50.92
CA SER A 784 22.74 28.81 -49.74
C SER A 784 22.32 27.42 -50.22
N PHE A 785 22.99 26.37 -49.74
CA PHE A 785 22.77 24.99 -50.17
C PHE A 785 22.44 24.11 -48.97
N ARG A 786 21.28 23.47 -49.02
CA ARG A 786 20.70 22.64 -47.97
C ARG A 786 21.14 21.20 -48.15
N PHE A 787 21.91 20.69 -47.19
CA PHE A 787 22.30 19.29 -47.09
C PHE A 787 21.35 18.58 -46.13
N THR A 788 20.78 17.45 -46.55
CA THR A 788 19.85 16.64 -45.75
C THR A 788 20.41 15.23 -45.63
N ALA A 789 20.69 14.82 -44.39
CA ALA A 789 21.21 13.51 -44.07
C ALA A 789 20.08 12.60 -43.57
N GLN A 790 19.96 11.38 -44.10
CA GLN A 790 19.06 10.34 -43.61
C GLN A 790 19.86 9.10 -43.23
N ASN A 791 19.40 8.40 -42.19
CA ASN A 791 19.92 7.14 -41.68
C ASN A 791 21.35 7.18 -41.08
N SER A 792 22.21 8.13 -41.45
CA SER A 792 23.54 8.37 -40.86
C SER A 792 23.82 9.89 -40.81
N PRO A 793 24.51 10.44 -39.81
CA PRO A 793 25.04 11.80 -39.90
C PRO A 793 26.21 11.82 -40.90
N PHE A 794 26.43 12.96 -41.56
CA PHE A 794 27.53 13.14 -42.52
C PHE A 794 28.41 14.32 -42.14
N THR A 795 29.72 14.19 -42.39
CA THR A 795 30.66 15.31 -42.41
C THR A 795 31.10 15.57 -43.84
N VAL A 796 30.69 16.69 -44.41
CA VAL A 796 31.18 17.19 -45.70
C VAL A 796 32.60 17.71 -45.51
N GLN A 797 33.55 17.09 -46.21
CA GLN A 797 34.99 17.38 -46.13
C GLN A 797 35.49 18.16 -47.34
N GLU A 798 34.87 17.99 -48.50
CA GLU A 798 35.28 18.65 -49.73
C GLU A 798 34.08 19.21 -50.48
N VAL A 799 34.20 20.45 -50.98
CA VAL A 799 33.21 21.11 -51.82
C VAL A 799 33.96 21.96 -52.87
N LYS A 800 33.58 21.85 -54.14
CA LYS A 800 34.06 22.74 -55.20
C LYS A 800 32.96 23.71 -55.62
N VAL A 801 33.27 25.00 -55.60
CA VAL A 801 32.39 26.08 -56.06
C VAL A 801 32.88 26.59 -57.41
N LYS A 802 31.98 26.70 -58.38
CA LYS A 802 32.17 27.30 -59.72
C LYS A 802 31.59 28.71 -59.73
N VAL A 803 32.30 29.64 -60.33
CA VAL A 803 31.86 31.01 -60.62
C VAL A 803 31.97 31.25 -62.13
N PRO A 804 30.98 31.88 -62.80
CA PRO A 804 31.04 32.15 -64.24
C PRO A 804 32.32 32.86 -64.66
N ALA A 805 32.94 32.43 -65.77
CA ALA A 805 34.24 32.96 -66.22
C ALA A 805 34.22 34.49 -66.45
N ASN A 806 33.12 35.04 -66.94
CA ASN A 806 32.93 36.48 -67.15
C ASN A 806 32.78 37.29 -65.85
N ALA A 807 32.55 36.63 -64.71
CA ALA A 807 32.47 37.25 -63.39
C ALA A 807 33.69 36.94 -62.51
N ALA A 808 34.57 36.03 -62.94
CA ALA A 808 35.68 35.52 -62.15
C ALA A 808 36.65 36.62 -61.69
N THR A 809 36.99 37.59 -62.55
CA THR A 809 37.87 38.72 -62.16
C THR A 809 37.21 39.69 -61.17
N SER A 810 35.89 39.58 -60.99
CA SER A 810 35.14 40.41 -60.04
C SER A 810 35.01 39.76 -58.67
N VAL A 811 35.49 38.53 -58.48
CA VAL A 811 35.47 37.80 -57.20
C VAL A 811 36.91 37.57 -56.73
N SER A 812 37.28 38.14 -55.59
CA SER A 812 38.61 37.96 -55.00
C SER A 812 38.71 36.67 -54.20
N ASN A 813 37.68 36.34 -53.42
CA ASN A 813 37.59 35.11 -52.64
C ASN A 813 36.17 34.57 -52.65
N VAL A 814 36.05 33.25 -52.56
CA VAL A 814 34.84 32.55 -52.18
C VAL A 814 34.96 32.16 -50.71
N VAL A 815 33.91 32.40 -49.93
CA VAL A 815 33.87 32.08 -48.50
C VAL A 815 32.68 31.17 -48.23
N LEU A 816 32.94 30.00 -47.63
CA LEU A 816 31.90 29.10 -47.13
C LEU A 816 31.65 29.35 -45.65
N LYS A 817 30.38 29.41 -45.25
CA LYS A 817 29.97 29.35 -43.85
C LYS A 817 29.11 28.11 -43.60
N TYR A 818 29.45 27.35 -42.56
CA TYR A 818 28.80 26.08 -42.20
C TYR A 818 28.94 25.81 -40.71
N LYS A 819 28.27 24.77 -40.17
CA LYS A 819 28.39 24.38 -38.76
C LYS A 819 29.19 23.09 -38.60
N ASN A 820 30.01 23.01 -37.55
CA ASN A 820 30.67 21.78 -37.15
C ASN A 820 29.77 20.89 -36.26
N GLU A 821 30.28 19.74 -35.81
CA GLU A 821 29.53 18.77 -35.00
C GLU A 821 28.97 19.37 -33.70
N ASN A 822 29.68 20.33 -33.10
CA ASN A 822 29.24 21.06 -31.92
C ASN A 822 28.22 22.18 -32.22
N GLY A 823 27.80 22.33 -33.47
CA GLY A 823 26.87 23.36 -33.93
C GLY A 823 27.47 24.77 -34.05
N VAL A 824 28.80 24.91 -33.95
CA VAL A 824 29.51 26.19 -34.02
C VAL A 824 29.74 26.57 -35.48
N GLU A 825 29.42 27.82 -35.85
CA GLU A 825 29.68 28.34 -37.19
C GLU A 825 31.19 28.40 -37.47
N GLN A 826 31.57 27.88 -38.62
CA GLN A 826 32.91 27.88 -39.19
C GLN A 826 32.90 28.69 -40.48
N SER A 827 34.05 29.28 -40.82
CA SER A 827 34.25 30.00 -42.07
C SER A 827 35.51 29.47 -42.76
N ALA A 828 35.40 29.11 -44.03
CA ALA A 828 36.53 28.74 -44.87
C ALA A 828 36.60 29.67 -46.08
N SER A 829 37.77 30.19 -46.41
CA SER A 829 37.97 31.11 -47.54
C SER A 829 38.93 30.49 -48.54
N GLN A 830 38.62 30.59 -49.82
CA GLN A 830 39.53 30.22 -50.90
C GLN A 830 39.54 31.26 -52.02
N ALA A 831 40.72 31.55 -52.55
CA ALA A 831 40.87 32.32 -53.78
C ALA A 831 40.33 31.53 -54.99
N LEU A 832 39.84 32.24 -56.00
CA LEU A 832 39.46 31.62 -57.27
C LEU A 832 40.69 31.22 -58.08
N THR A 833 40.68 30.00 -58.59
CA THR A 833 41.54 29.58 -59.69
C THR A 833 40.86 29.95 -61.00
N LEU A 834 41.44 30.91 -61.72
CA LEU A 834 40.88 31.43 -62.97
C LEU A 834 40.83 30.34 -64.05
N SER A 835 39.78 30.37 -64.86
CA SER A 835 39.61 29.47 -66.01
C SER A 835 40.73 29.67 -67.05
N SER A 836 41.39 28.58 -67.45
CA SER A 836 42.28 28.55 -68.63
C SER A 836 41.69 27.65 -69.72
N GLY A 837 41.82 28.03 -70.99
CA GLY A 837 41.33 27.23 -72.12
C GLY A 837 39.81 27.32 -72.32
N ALA A 838 39.15 26.19 -72.63
CA ALA A 838 37.72 26.13 -72.96
C ALA A 838 36.77 26.13 -71.74
N GLN A 839 37.29 26.28 -70.51
CA GLN A 839 36.50 26.24 -69.28
C GLN A 839 35.61 27.48 -69.17
N THR A 840 34.31 27.29 -68.96
CA THR A 840 33.31 28.37 -68.83
C THR A 840 33.18 28.94 -67.41
N HIS A 841 33.96 28.44 -66.45
CA HIS A 841 33.90 28.81 -65.03
C HIS A 841 35.28 28.82 -64.36
N ALA A 842 35.48 29.72 -63.40
CA ALA A 842 36.57 29.68 -62.42
C ALA A 842 36.13 28.87 -61.18
N THR A 843 37.08 28.31 -60.44
CA THR A 843 36.77 27.39 -59.33
C THR A 843 37.44 27.76 -58.01
N ALA A 844 36.77 27.43 -56.90
CA ALA A 844 37.32 27.41 -55.56
C ALA A 844 37.05 26.03 -54.95
N THR A 845 38.10 25.25 -54.72
CA THR A 845 38.01 23.92 -54.09
C THR A 845 38.36 24.03 -52.61
N PHE A 846 37.45 23.59 -51.76
CA PHE A 846 37.64 23.51 -50.32
C PHE A 846 37.90 22.06 -49.92
N THR A 847 38.91 21.82 -49.11
CA THR A 847 39.23 20.49 -48.55
C THR A 847 39.40 20.57 -47.03
N GLY A 848 39.24 19.44 -46.34
CA GLY A 848 39.35 19.39 -44.88
C GLY A 848 38.24 20.12 -44.13
N LEU A 849 37.07 20.29 -44.76
CA LEU A 849 35.90 20.90 -44.12
C LEU A 849 35.39 20.03 -42.96
N SER A 850 34.84 20.68 -41.94
CA SER A 850 34.20 20.02 -40.78
C SER A 850 32.68 20.19 -40.80
N ALA A 851 32.08 20.34 -41.98
CA ALA A 851 30.66 20.64 -42.12
C ALA A 851 29.78 19.44 -41.75
N TYR A 852 29.20 19.48 -40.56
CA TYR A 852 28.49 18.35 -39.96
C TYR A 852 26.97 18.47 -40.13
N ILE A 853 26.38 17.43 -40.71
CA ILE A 853 24.95 17.30 -40.97
C ILE A 853 24.44 16.16 -40.06
N PRO A 854 23.71 16.47 -38.97
CA PRO A 854 23.23 15.45 -38.06
C PRO A 854 22.23 14.50 -38.74
N GLN A 855 22.18 13.27 -38.26
CA GLN A 855 21.28 12.22 -38.77
C GLN A 855 19.82 12.69 -38.76
N ASN A 856 19.09 12.45 -39.85
CA ASN A 856 17.68 12.79 -40.02
C ASN A 856 17.40 14.29 -39.81
N THR A 857 18.39 15.13 -40.11
CA THR A 857 18.26 16.59 -40.06
C THR A 857 18.93 17.20 -41.28
N ASP A 858 18.88 18.52 -41.30
CA ASP A 858 19.43 19.31 -42.38
C ASP A 858 20.28 20.48 -41.87
N ARG A 859 21.24 20.89 -42.70
CA ARG A 859 22.11 22.04 -42.46
C ARG A 859 22.43 22.74 -43.77
N ASP A 860 22.65 24.04 -43.68
CA ASP A 860 23.02 24.88 -44.80
C ASP A 860 24.55 25.05 -44.86
N ILE A 861 25.10 25.02 -46.07
CA ILE A 861 26.39 25.61 -46.41
C ILE A 861 26.10 26.86 -47.24
N ASP A 862 26.43 28.02 -46.67
CA ASP A 862 26.25 29.30 -47.32
C ASP A 862 27.51 29.69 -48.10
N VAL A 863 27.32 30.18 -49.33
CA VAL A 863 28.39 30.70 -50.18
C VAL A 863 28.33 32.22 -50.22
N TYR A 864 29.44 32.82 -49.83
CA TYR A 864 29.71 34.25 -49.88
C TYR A 864 30.85 34.52 -50.86
N VAL A 865 30.90 35.74 -51.38
CA VAL A 865 31.99 36.23 -52.23
C VAL A 865 32.50 37.58 -51.73
N ASP A 866 33.80 37.79 -51.84
CA ASP A 866 34.41 39.11 -51.77
C ASP A 866 34.50 39.67 -53.18
N VAL A 867 33.90 40.84 -53.42
CA VAL A 867 33.85 41.48 -54.73
C VAL A 867 35.06 42.41 -54.87
N ALA A 868 35.87 42.21 -55.90
CA ALA A 868 37.03 43.07 -56.17
C ALA A 868 36.60 44.53 -56.45
N THR A 869 37.50 45.49 -56.22
CA THR A 869 37.28 46.87 -56.70
C THR A 869 37.42 46.91 -58.23
N ILE A 870 36.86 47.95 -58.88
CA ILE A 870 37.02 48.13 -60.33
C ILE A 870 38.51 48.24 -60.70
N GLU A 871 39.29 48.95 -59.89
CA GLU A 871 40.75 49.10 -60.06
C GLU A 871 41.51 47.77 -59.93
N ALA A 872 40.96 46.83 -59.15
CA ALA A 872 41.49 45.48 -58.98
C ALA A 872 40.97 44.48 -60.03
N GLY A 873 40.26 44.94 -61.08
CA GLY A 873 39.85 44.11 -62.22
C GLY A 873 38.39 43.63 -62.19
N ALA A 874 37.57 44.12 -61.26
CA ALA A 874 36.12 43.89 -61.33
C ALA A 874 35.50 44.60 -62.53
N SER A 875 34.59 43.91 -63.22
CA SER A 875 33.86 44.45 -64.36
C SER A 875 32.46 44.90 -63.94
N THR A 876 32.08 46.15 -64.26
CA THR A 876 30.69 46.58 -64.09
C THR A 876 29.75 45.72 -64.94
N GLY A 877 28.60 45.36 -64.41
CA GLY A 877 27.63 44.47 -65.03
C GLY A 877 27.96 42.98 -64.93
N ALA A 878 29.11 42.58 -64.35
CA ALA A 878 29.42 41.17 -64.12
C ALA A 878 28.36 40.52 -63.23
N ALA A 879 27.88 39.34 -63.63
CA ALA A 879 26.84 38.58 -62.93
C ALA A 879 27.50 37.46 -62.13
N ILE A 880 27.69 37.66 -60.82
CA ILE A 880 28.27 36.65 -59.95
C ILE A 880 27.18 35.69 -59.49
N THR A 881 27.33 34.41 -59.83
CA THR A 881 26.58 33.28 -59.26
C THR A 881 27.58 32.28 -58.66
N ALA A 882 27.11 31.41 -57.78
CA ALA A 882 27.90 30.31 -57.23
C ALA A 882 27.21 28.98 -57.55
N THR A 883 27.97 28.05 -58.11
CA THR A 883 27.47 26.71 -58.46
C THR A 883 28.29 25.65 -57.74
N LEU A 884 27.66 24.76 -56.98
CA LEU A 884 28.34 23.60 -56.41
C LEU A 884 28.52 22.53 -57.50
N ASP A 885 29.75 22.05 -57.65
CA ASP A 885 30.09 20.97 -58.59
C ASP A 885 29.50 19.64 -58.12
N ALA A 886 28.78 18.95 -59.01
CA ALA A 886 28.05 17.75 -58.66
C ALA A 886 28.90 16.47 -58.66
N ASN A 887 29.89 16.39 -59.54
CA ASN A 887 30.60 15.15 -59.84
C ASN A 887 32.12 15.24 -59.64
N GLU A 888 32.66 16.40 -59.27
CA GLU A 888 34.07 16.56 -58.97
C GLU A 888 34.32 17.45 -57.74
N GLY A 889 35.27 17.06 -56.88
CA GLY A 889 35.67 17.86 -55.72
C GLY A 889 34.61 17.93 -54.62
N PHE A 890 33.77 16.89 -54.53
CA PHE A 890 32.88 16.67 -53.40
C PHE A 890 33.29 15.40 -52.64
N LYS A 891 33.27 15.48 -51.31
CA LYS A 891 33.44 14.33 -50.43
C LYS A 891 32.68 14.56 -49.14
N ALA A 892 31.83 13.64 -48.77
CA ALA A 892 31.23 13.56 -47.44
C ALA A 892 31.42 12.17 -46.86
N ILE A 893 31.69 12.06 -45.56
CA ILE A 893 31.84 10.78 -44.88
C ILE A 893 30.75 10.64 -43.82
N ASP A 894 30.08 9.50 -43.81
CA ASP A 894 29.06 9.19 -42.83
C ASP A 894 29.66 8.64 -41.51
N SER A 895 28.84 8.40 -40.48
CA SER A 895 29.34 7.86 -39.20
C SER A 895 29.96 6.46 -39.30
N ALA A 896 29.64 5.69 -40.35
CA ALA A 896 30.18 4.36 -40.60
C ALA A 896 31.55 4.40 -41.32
N GLY A 897 31.97 5.57 -41.81
CA GLY A 897 33.19 5.74 -42.62
C GLY A 897 32.95 5.57 -44.12
N THR A 898 31.71 5.38 -44.56
CA THR A 898 31.35 5.32 -45.98
C THR A 898 31.41 6.73 -46.57
N SER A 899 32.07 6.87 -47.73
CA SER A 899 32.25 8.15 -48.40
C SER A 899 31.31 8.32 -49.60
N ASP A 900 30.60 9.44 -49.64
CA ASP A 900 29.93 9.95 -50.83
C ASP A 900 30.91 10.86 -51.59
N THR A 901 31.18 10.55 -52.86
CA THR A 901 32.12 11.31 -53.72
C THR A 901 31.43 12.12 -54.81
N SER A 902 30.10 12.10 -54.85
CA SER A 902 29.26 12.88 -55.77
C SER A 902 28.17 13.60 -54.97
N LEU A 903 28.04 14.91 -55.16
CA LEU A 903 27.09 15.76 -54.45
C LEU A 903 25.65 15.53 -54.93
N ASN A 904 25.48 15.41 -56.24
CA ASN A 904 24.17 15.28 -56.90
C ASN A 904 24.33 14.71 -58.32
N SER A 905 23.22 14.50 -59.03
CA SER A 905 23.21 14.09 -60.45
C SER A 905 23.59 15.20 -61.42
N SER A 906 23.49 16.47 -61.00
CA SER A 906 23.82 17.66 -61.79
C SER A 906 24.24 18.82 -60.89
N ASP A 907 25.04 19.73 -61.45
CA ASP A 907 25.54 20.93 -60.75
C ASP A 907 24.39 21.73 -60.13
N LEU A 908 24.60 22.30 -58.95
CA LEU A 908 23.60 23.09 -58.23
C LEU A 908 23.99 24.57 -58.20
N GLY A 909 23.28 25.41 -58.95
CA GLY A 909 23.51 26.84 -59.07
C GLY A 909 22.68 27.68 -58.10
N SER A 910 23.28 28.72 -57.52
CA SER A 910 22.56 29.69 -56.68
C SER A 910 21.42 30.40 -57.42
N ALA A 911 21.51 30.47 -58.75
CA ALA A 911 20.54 31.09 -59.64
C ALA A 911 19.56 30.09 -60.29
N ASP A 912 19.58 28.81 -59.90
CA ASP A 912 18.65 27.80 -60.44
C ASP A 912 17.18 28.11 -60.08
N THR A 913 16.96 29.01 -59.12
CA THR A 913 15.65 29.58 -58.80
C THR A 913 15.52 30.98 -59.41
N SER A 914 14.49 31.18 -60.25
CA SER A 914 14.23 32.46 -60.91
C SER A 914 14.25 33.65 -59.93
N GLY A 915 15.04 34.67 -60.26
CA GLY A 915 15.14 35.92 -59.48
C GLY A 915 16.04 35.88 -58.25
N LYS A 916 16.79 34.80 -58.01
CA LYS A 916 17.68 34.65 -56.85
C LYS A 916 19.14 34.41 -57.21
N GLY A 917 20.00 34.61 -56.22
CA GLY A 917 21.39 34.13 -56.20
C GLY A 917 22.30 34.67 -57.30
N THR A 918 21.98 35.85 -57.83
CA THR A 918 22.84 36.59 -58.78
C THR A 918 23.19 37.98 -58.22
N LEU A 919 24.48 38.29 -58.16
CA LEU A 919 24.97 39.62 -57.77
C LEU A 919 25.51 40.36 -58.99
N TYR A 920 24.92 41.51 -59.33
CA TYR A 920 25.40 42.35 -60.42
C TYR A 920 26.37 43.40 -59.91
N VAL A 921 27.62 43.33 -60.34
CA VAL A 921 28.68 44.23 -59.88
C VAL A 921 28.50 45.62 -60.48
N ARG A 922 28.60 46.66 -59.64
CA ARG A 922 28.58 48.07 -60.04
C ARG A 922 29.62 48.85 -59.24
N LYS A 923 30.22 49.89 -59.81
CA LYS A 923 31.12 50.80 -59.08
C LYS A 923 30.34 51.65 -58.08
N SER A 924 29.20 52.17 -58.50
CA SER A 924 28.28 52.99 -57.72
C SER A 924 26.85 52.69 -58.18
N VAL A 925 25.87 52.96 -57.32
CA VAL A 925 24.44 52.73 -57.61
C VAL A 925 23.62 53.95 -57.19
N PRO A 926 22.59 54.34 -57.96
CA PRO A 926 21.70 55.44 -57.62
C PRO A 926 20.64 54.99 -56.63
N THR A 927 20.18 55.92 -55.80
CA THR A 927 18.95 55.80 -55.00
C THR A 927 18.01 56.94 -55.37
N LEU A 928 16.75 56.62 -55.69
CA LEU A 928 15.73 57.60 -56.03
C LEU A 928 14.81 57.82 -54.83
N GLU A 929 14.43 59.06 -54.54
CA GLU A 929 13.55 59.39 -53.43
C GLU A 929 12.52 60.43 -53.88
N ALA A 930 11.27 60.27 -53.47
CA ALA A 930 10.26 61.29 -53.73
C ALA A 930 10.51 62.48 -52.80
N VAL A 931 10.43 63.69 -53.33
CA VAL A 931 10.51 64.92 -52.54
C VAL A 931 9.14 65.58 -52.53
N ALA A 932 8.70 66.05 -51.37
CA ALA A 932 7.42 66.72 -51.25
C ALA A 932 7.34 67.95 -52.16
N LEU A 933 6.20 68.11 -52.82
CA LEU A 933 5.84 69.35 -53.53
C LEU A 933 5.50 70.44 -52.51
N ASP A 934 5.72 71.71 -52.85
CA ASP A 934 5.44 72.83 -51.94
C ASP A 934 3.96 72.94 -51.56
N THR A 935 3.09 72.36 -52.39
CA THR A 935 1.64 72.24 -52.15
C THR A 935 1.12 70.97 -52.79
N THR A 936 0.10 70.37 -52.18
CA THR A 936 -0.69 69.28 -52.75
C THR A 936 -1.91 69.78 -53.53
N THR A 937 -2.16 71.09 -53.52
CA THR A 937 -3.27 71.69 -54.27
C THR A 937 -2.91 71.82 -55.75
N LEU A 938 -3.82 71.39 -56.62
CA LEU A 938 -3.70 71.57 -58.07
C LEU A 938 -4.25 72.93 -58.49
N LEU A 939 -3.37 73.82 -58.97
CA LEU A 939 -3.72 75.15 -59.47
C LEU A 939 -3.47 75.22 -60.98
N ALA A 940 -4.34 75.94 -61.70
CA ALA A 940 -4.11 76.26 -63.10
C ALA A 940 -3.01 77.32 -63.22
N GLY A 941 -2.18 77.22 -64.25
CA GLY A 941 -1.09 78.17 -64.49
C GLY A 941 0.05 77.58 -65.31
N SER A 942 0.95 78.44 -65.77
CA SER A 942 2.21 78.05 -66.40
C SER A 942 3.26 77.66 -65.37
N ASN A 943 4.17 76.75 -65.73
CA ASN A 943 5.34 76.38 -64.92
C ASN A 943 4.99 75.80 -63.52
N VAL A 944 3.90 75.05 -63.43
CA VAL A 944 3.44 74.38 -62.21
C VAL A 944 4.23 73.08 -62.01
N ALA A 945 4.84 72.93 -60.84
CA ALA A 945 5.49 71.70 -60.42
C ALA A 945 4.47 70.59 -60.16
N ILE A 946 4.64 69.43 -60.80
CA ILE A 946 3.74 68.27 -60.71
C ILE A 946 4.43 66.99 -60.20
N GLY A 947 5.76 66.99 -60.06
CA GLY A 947 6.52 65.91 -59.43
C GLY A 947 7.95 66.32 -59.08
N ARG A 948 8.52 65.75 -58.01
CA ARG A 948 9.93 65.91 -57.62
C ARG A 948 10.58 64.58 -57.27
N VAL A 949 11.76 64.34 -57.83
CA VAL A 949 12.58 63.17 -57.52
C VAL A 949 13.99 63.62 -57.14
N LYS A 950 14.49 63.13 -56.01
CA LYS A 950 15.88 63.26 -55.60
C LYS A 950 16.64 62.01 -56.03
N ILE A 951 17.75 62.20 -56.71
CA ILE A 951 18.64 61.12 -57.14
C ILE A 951 19.95 61.29 -56.36
N THR A 952 20.38 60.22 -55.70
CA THR A 952 21.60 60.20 -54.86
C THR A 952 22.58 59.17 -55.38
N ALA A 953 23.85 59.55 -55.55
CA ALA A 953 24.94 58.62 -55.87
C ALA A 953 25.46 57.95 -54.59
N ASN A 954 25.81 56.66 -54.66
CA ASN A 954 26.51 56.02 -53.56
C ASN A 954 27.88 56.69 -53.30
N SER A 955 28.39 56.63 -52.06
CA SER A 955 29.71 57.15 -51.71
C SER A 955 30.87 56.44 -52.42
N ALA A 956 30.64 55.27 -53.01
CA ALA A 956 31.64 54.50 -53.74
C ALA A 956 32.04 55.09 -55.11
N GLY A 957 31.24 56.01 -55.67
CA GLY A 957 31.58 56.67 -56.93
C GLY A 957 30.45 57.52 -57.50
N ASP A 958 30.77 58.34 -58.50
CA ASP A 958 29.80 59.14 -59.23
C ASP A 958 28.78 58.26 -59.96
N ILE A 959 27.60 58.79 -60.22
CA ILE A 959 26.64 58.19 -61.16
C ILE A 959 26.23 59.22 -62.21
N GLY A 960 25.88 58.72 -63.40
CA GLY A 960 25.28 59.50 -64.48
C GLY A 960 23.89 59.01 -64.81
N TRP A 961 23.02 59.87 -65.34
CA TRP A 961 21.76 59.45 -65.94
C TRP A 961 21.42 60.28 -67.19
N GLN A 962 20.61 59.72 -68.08
CA GLN A 962 20.24 60.39 -69.34
C GLN A 962 18.76 60.31 -69.67
N LYS A 963 18.02 59.39 -69.04
CA LYS A 963 16.59 59.21 -69.30
C LYS A 963 15.79 59.03 -68.01
N LEU A 964 14.64 59.69 -67.93
CA LEU A 964 13.61 59.52 -66.91
C LEU A 964 12.22 59.46 -67.58
N SER A 965 11.44 58.43 -67.28
CA SER A 965 10.07 58.25 -67.74
C SER A 965 9.09 58.39 -66.58
N PHE A 966 8.16 59.33 -66.71
CA PHE A 966 7.14 59.61 -65.72
C PHE A 966 5.80 59.04 -66.19
N THR A 967 5.22 58.11 -65.45
CA THR A 967 3.83 57.70 -65.59
C THR A 967 2.95 58.77 -64.94
N VAL A 968 2.08 59.39 -65.73
CA VAL A 968 1.16 60.43 -65.27
C VAL A 968 -0.26 59.92 -65.36
N ASN A 969 -1.01 60.02 -64.27
CA ASN A 969 -2.45 59.79 -64.24
C ASN A 969 -3.17 61.10 -63.91
N LYS A 970 -4.19 61.46 -64.65
CA LYS A 970 -4.97 62.69 -64.47
C LYS A 970 -6.47 62.47 -64.65
N THR A 971 -7.28 63.34 -64.04
CA THR A 971 -8.71 63.42 -64.38
C THR A 971 -8.89 63.95 -65.81
N ALA A 972 -9.93 63.49 -66.51
CA ALA A 972 -10.12 63.73 -67.93
C ALA A 972 -10.16 65.21 -68.32
N ALA A 973 -10.69 66.07 -67.44
CA ALA A 973 -10.81 67.51 -67.68
C ALA A 973 -9.46 68.24 -67.72
N ILE A 974 -8.45 67.76 -66.98
CA ILE A 974 -7.15 68.45 -66.87
C ILE A 974 -6.41 68.37 -68.20
N THR A 975 -5.96 69.52 -68.70
CA THR A 975 -5.01 69.62 -69.82
C THR A 975 -3.62 69.90 -69.26
N LEU A 976 -2.62 69.14 -69.70
CA LEU A 976 -1.22 69.43 -69.40
C LEU A 976 -0.58 70.08 -70.63
N GLY A 977 0.36 70.99 -70.41
CA GLY A 977 1.01 71.69 -71.50
C GLY A 977 1.61 70.72 -72.53
N ALA A 978 1.70 71.16 -73.79
CA ALA A 978 2.40 70.44 -74.85
C ALA A 978 3.80 69.98 -74.41
N THR A 979 4.33 68.94 -75.05
CA THR A 979 5.70 68.45 -74.78
C THR A 979 6.79 69.52 -74.94
N THR A 980 6.54 70.56 -75.74
CA THR A 980 7.40 71.75 -75.90
C THR A 980 7.37 72.71 -74.71
N THR A 981 6.39 72.58 -73.81
CA THR A 981 6.21 73.41 -72.60
C THR A 981 6.51 72.65 -71.30
N LEU A 982 6.75 71.33 -71.39
CA LEU A 982 7.26 70.53 -70.28
C LEU A 982 8.73 70.84 -70.04
N ALA A 983 9.11 70.93 -68.77
CA ALA A 983 10.48 71.18 -68.38
C ALA A 983 10.86 70.37 -67.13
N LEU A 984 12.06 69.81 -67.11
CA LEU A 984 12.68 69.23 -65.92
C LEU A 984 13.71 70.23 -65.38
N TYR A 985 13.62 70.58 -64.10
CA TYR A 985 14.52 71.54 -63.45
C TYR A 985 15.44 70.88 -62.45
N ASN A 986 16.71 71.30 -62.39
CA ASN A 986 17.56 71.06 -61.24
C ASN A 986 17.23 72.10 -60.15
N MET A 987 16.77 71.64 -59.00
CA MET A 987 16.32 72.53 -57.92
C MET A 987 17.47 73.25 -57.21
N ALA A 988 18.68 72.68 -57.21
CA ALA A 988 19.83 73.29 -56.53
C ALA A 988 20.32 74.54 -57.27
N SER A 989 20.36 74.48 -58.60
CA SER A 989 20.73 75.61 -59.46
C SER A 989 19.53 76.44 -59.95
N ASN A 990 18.31 75.92 -59.76
CA ASN A 990 17.06 76.43 -60.34
C ASN A 990 17.15 76.63 -61.88
N THR A 991 17.86 75.75 -62.57
CA THR A 991 18.04 75.79 -64.03
C THR A 991 17.28 74.65 -64.69
N GLN A 992 16.67 74.91 -65.85
CA GLN A 992 16.08 73.88 -66.69
C GLN A 992 17.17 72.96 -67.25
N ILE A 993 16.96 71.65 -67.19
CA ILE A 993 17.81 70.64 -67.82
C ILE A 993 17.51 70.63 -69.32
N ALA A 994 18.56 70.76 -70.13
CA ALA A 994 18.45 70.65 -71.59
C ALA A 994 18.09 69.21 -71.98
N GLY A 995 17.01 69.03 -72.71
CA GLY A 995 16.55 67.72 -73.15
C GLY A 995 15.21 67.80 -73.89
N THR A 996 14.72 66.64 -74.30
CA THR A 996 13.48 66.52 -75.08
C THR A 996 12.48 65.67 -74.33
N PHE A 997 11.22 66.11 -74.31
CA PHE A 997 10.09 65.31 -73.85
C PHE A 997 9.39 64.60 -75.01
N GLY A 998 8.97 63.35 -74.79
CA GLY A 998 8.13 62.57 -75.70
C GLY A 998 7.04 61.80 -74.96
N THR A 999 6.01 61.34 -75.69
CA THR A 999 4.87 60.58 -75.17
C THR A 999 4.74 59.26 -75.92
N THR A 1000 4.40 58.17 -75.25
CA THR A 1000 4.25 56.84 -75.89
C THR A 1000 2.81 56.39 -76.09
N THR A 1001 1.82 57.20 -75.72
CA THR A 1001 0.40 56.84 -75.79
C THR A 1001 -0.29 57.54 -76.97
N GLY A 1002 -0.38 56.86 -78.12
CA GLY A 1002 -1.28 57.19 -79.26
C GLY A 1002 -0.98 58.47 -80.06
N ASP A 1003 -0.65 58.32 -81.35
CA ASP A 1003 -0.79 59.28 -82.48
C ASP A 1003 -0.55 60.79 -82.27
N LEU A 1004 0.33 61.21 -81.38
CA LEU A 1004 0.66 62.64 -81.17
C LEU A 1004 2.16 62.93 -81.25
N LEU A 1005 2.78 62.55 -82.38
CA LEU A 1005 3.96 63.26 -82.91
C LEU A 1005 3.52 64.66 -83.36
N GLY A 1006 3.48 65.66 -82.47
CA GLY A 1006 3.06 67.01 -82.91
C GLY A 1006 2.86 68.12 -81.88
N GLY A 1007 2.77 67.84 -80.56
CA GLY A 1007 3.02 68.86 -79.54
C GLY A 1007 1.95 69.95 -79.31
N ASN A 1008 0.66 69.59 -79.15
CA ASN A 1008 -0.36 70.54 -78.66
C ASN A 1008 -0.80 70.32 -77.20
N ASP A 1009 -0.78 69.09 -76.67
CA ASP A 1009 -0.99 68.73 -75.24
C ASP A 1009 -0.27 67.40 -74.98
N SER A 1010 0.38 67.24 -73.82
CA SER A 1010 1.17 66.04 -73.49
C SER A 1010 0.33 64.80 -73.19
N LEU A 1011 -0.99 64.93 -72.95
CA LEU A 1011 -1.95 63.82 -72.72
C LEU A 1011 -3.41 64.21 -73.11
N GLN A 1012 -3.60 64.89 -74.25
CA GLN A 1012 -4.85 65.60 -74.60
C GLN A 1012 -6.14 64.81 -74.40
N ASN A 1013 -6.16 63.54 -74.78
CA ASN A 1013 -7.35 62.67 -74.73
C ASN A 1013 -7.16 61.45 -73.82
N SER A 1014 -6.13 61.47 -72.97
CA SER A 1014 -5.76 60.32 -72.12
C SER A 1014 -5.77 60.72 -70.65
N THR A 1015 -6.36 59.87 -69.82
CA THR A 1015 -6.32 59.98 -68.35
C THR A 1015 -5.08 59.34 -67.75
N SER A 1016 -4.29 58.61 -68.56
CA SER A 1016 -3.01 58.03 -68.16
C SER A 1016 -2.06 57.94 -69.35
N GLY A 1017 -0.76 58.13 -69.11
CA GLY A 1017 0.29 57.94 -70.12
C GLY A 1017 1.69 58.20 -69.59
N ASN A 1018 2.71 57.91 -70.40
CA ASN A 1018 4.11 58.14 -70.05
C ASN A 1018 4.64 59.43 -70.69
N LEU A 1019 5.29 60.25 -69.87
CA LEU A 1019 6.10 61.40 -70.29
C LEU A 1019 7.57 61.01 -70.13
N THR A 1020 8.24 60.77 -71.25
CA THR A 1020 9.66 60.38 -71.27
C THR A 1020 10.52 61.61 -71.51
N PHE A 1021 11.44 61.90 -70.60
CA PHE A 1021 12.47 62.91 -70.75
C PHE A 1021 13.80 62.24 -71.10
N VAL A 1022 14.46 62.72 -72.16
CA VAL A 1022 15.84 62.36 -72.49
C VAL A 1022 16.69 63.62 -72.46
N ALA A 1023 17.68 63.66 -71.57
CA ALA A 1023 18.60 64.78 -71.45
C ALA A 1023 19.54 64.84 -72.67
N THR A 1024 19.84 66.06 -73.13
CA THR A 1024 20.75 66.28 -74.27
C THR A 1024 22.17 65.82 -73.93
N ASN A 1025 22.60 66.08 -72.69
CA ASN A 1025 23.87 65.62 -72.14
C ASN A 1025 23.60 64.70 -70.94
N GLU A 1026 24.57 63.88 -70.59
CA GLU A 1026 24.54 63.10 -69.35
C GLU A 1026 24.47 64.03 -68.13
N GLU A 1027 23.51 63.76 -67.25
CA GLU A 1027 23.38 64.40 -65.95
C GLU A 1027 24.19 63.63 -64.90
N GLN A 1028 25.21 64.29 -64.32
CA GLN A 1028 26.16 63.67 -63.41
C GLN A 1028 25.90 64.06 -61.95
N ILE A 1029 26.02 63.09 -61.05
CA ILE A 1029 25.88 63.27 -59.60
C ILE A 1029 27.12 62.70 -58.93
N ALA A 1030 27.85 63.58 -58.22
CA ALA A 1030 29.09 63.22 -57.55
C ALA A 1030 28.86 62.20 -56.41
N ALA A 1031 29.87 61.37 -56.15
CA ALA A 1031 29.84 60.35 -55.09
C ALA A 1031 29.31 60.90 -53.75
N GLY A 1032 28.36 60.18 -53.15
CA GLY A 1032 27.74 60.55 -51.87
C GLY A 1032 26.87 61.81 -51.90
N SER A 1033 26.72 62.46 -53.05
CA SER A 1033 25.91 63.67 -53.22
C SER A 1033 24.54 63.36 -53.83
N SER A 1034 23.63 64.33 -53.77
CA SER A 1034 22.28 64.19 -54.31
C SER A 1034 21.81 65.43 -55.05
N ILE A 1035 21.05 65.24 -56.13
CA ILE A 1035 20.38 66.33 -56.88
C ILE A 1035 18.87 66.09 -56.88
N THR A 1036 18.09 67.14 -56.65
CA THR A 1036 16.61 67.09 -56.76
C THR A 1036 16.17 67.67 -58.09
N TYR A 1037 15.41 66.87 -58.85
CA TYR A 1037 14.83 67.22 -60.13
C TYR A 1037 13.32 67.45 -59.99
N GLU A 1038 12.82 68.53 -60.61
CA GLU A 1038 11.40 68.93 -60.55
C GLU A 1038 10.78 68.96 -61.95
N LEU A 1039 9.70 68.19 -62.14
CA LEU A 1039 8.91 68.19 -63.36
C LEU A 1039 7.88 69.33 -63.30
N ARG A 1040 7.97 70.26 -64.25
CA ARG A 1040 7.06 71.42 -64.39
C ARG A 1040 6.31 71.37 -65.71
N THR A 1041 5.06 71.82 -65.70
CA THR A 1041 4.18 71.92 -66.88
C THR A 1041 3.23 73.11 -66.79
N THR A 1042 2.50 73.40 -67.87
CA THR A 1042 1.32 74.26 -67.81
C THR A 1042 0.10 73.40 -67.42
N VAL A 1043 -0.65 73.78 -66.41
CA VAL A 1043 -1.88 73.09 -65.98
C VAL A 1043 -3.09 73.94 -66.39
N GLY A 1044 -4.03 73.33 -67.12
CA GLY A 1044 -5.29 73.93 -67.53
C GLY A 1044 -6.46 72.96 -67.42
N GLY A 1045 -7.64 73.36 -67.93
CA GLY A 1045 -8.81 72.48 -68.01
C GLY A 1045 -9.44 72.09 -66.68
N LEU A 1046 -9.19 72.85 -65.60
CA LEU A 1046 -9.82 72.58 -64.30
C LEU A 1046 -11.33 72.86 -64.37
N ALA A 1047 -12.14 71.81 -64.24
CA ALA A 1047 -13.61 71.89 -64.23
C ALA A 1047 -14.19 71.75 -62.81
N SER A 1048 -15.48 72.03 -62.62
CA SER A 1048 -16.18 71.82 -61.34
C SER A 1048 -16.11 70.35 -60.90
N GLY A 1049 -15.84 70.10 -59.61
CA GLY A 1049 -15.63 68.75 -59.05
C GLY A 1049 -14.16 68.37 -58.81
N SER A 1050 -13.93 67.08 -58.55
CA SER A 1050 -12.61 66.54 -58.17
C SER A 1050 -11.66 66.46 -59.35
N ASN A 1051 -10.58 67.26 -59.32
CA ASN A 1051 -9.46 67.21 -60.26
C ASN A 1051 -8.22 66.65 -59.55
N SER A 1052 -7.49 65.73 -60.20
CA SER A 1052 -6.24 65.20 -59.65
C SER A 1052 -5.22 64.86 -60.72
N VAL A 1053 -3.94 65.09 -60.44
CA VAL A 1053 -2.79 64.58 -61.20
C VAL A 1053 -1.87 63.81 -60.25
N SER A 1054 -1.50 62.58 -60.59
CA SER A 1054 -0.44 61.82 -59.93
C SER A 1054 0.67 61.48 -60.92
N VAL A 1055 1.91 61.57 -60.46
CA VAL A 1055 3.11 61.33 -61.25
C VAL A 1055 3.95 60.28 -60.52
N SER A 1056 4.34 59.23 -61.22
CA SER A 1056 5.23 58.19 -60.72
C SER A 1056 6.31 57.81 -61.73
N ILE A 1057 7.38 57.18 -61.27
CA ILE A 1057 8.39 56.52 -62.09
C ILE A 1057 8.17 55.02 -61.91
N ALA A 1058 7.96 54.30 -63.01
CA ALA A 1058 7.71 52.87 -62.97
C ALA A 1058 9.01 52.06 -62.75
N ASN A 1059 8.92 50.72 -62.73
CA ASN A 1059 10.08 49.83 -62.85
C ASN A 1059 9.79 48.69 -63.84
N PRO A 1060 9.55 49.01 -65.13
CA PRO A 1060 9.09 48.05 -66.13
C PRO A 1060 10.09 46.94 -66.50
N THR A 1061 11.39 47.11 -66.28
CA THR A 1061 12.37 46.10 -66.71
C THR A 1061 12.48 44.94 -65.71
N THR A 1062 12.51 43.71 -66.22
CA THR A 1062 12.60 42.48 -65.42
C THR A 1062 13.97 41.80 -65.51
N SER A 1063 14.91 42.37 -66.28
CA SER A 1063 16.26 41.86 -66.45
C SER A 1063 17.24 43.02 -66.61
N ILE A 1064 18.51 42.79 -66.27
CA ILE A 1064 19.54 43.80 -66.44
C ILE A 1064 19.89 43.93 -67.92
N THR A 1065 20.01 45.16 -68.39
CA THR A 1065 20.65 45.47 -69.68
C THR A 1065 21.85 46.35 -69.38
N THR A 1066 23.03 45.97 -69.89
CA THR A 1066 24.26 46.76 -69.75
C THR A 1066 24.87 46.99 -71.13
N GLY A 1067 25.30 48.21 -71.42
CA GLY A 1067 25.84 48.56 -72.73
C GLY A 1067 26.07 50.05 -72.88
N THR A 1068 26.05 50.55 -74.12
CA THR A 1068 26.05 51.99 -74.38
C THR A 1068 24.68 52.60 -74.04
N ALA A 1069 24.62 53.91 -73.81
CA ALA A 1069 23.36 54.57 -73.49
C ALA A 1069 22.26 54.24 -74.53
N SER A 1070 22.64 54.25 -75.81
CA SER A 1070 21.73 53.87 -76.92
C SER A 1070 21.27 52.42 -76.84
N ALA A 1071 22.15 51.48 -76.48
CA ALA A 1071 21.82 50.06 -76.41
C ALA A 1071 20.90 49.73 -75.21
N VAL A 1072 21.02 50.49 -74.13
CA VAL A 1072 20.21 50.34 -72.91
C VAL A 1072 18.82 50.98 -73.05
N GLY A 1073 18.68 51.94 -73.95
CA GLY A 1073 17.37 52.49 -74.34
C GLY A 1073 17.12 53.94 -73.95
N VAL A 1074 18.07 54.85 -74.22
CA VAL A 1074 17.87 56.32 -74.17
C VAL A 1074 17.01 56.85 -75.34
N THR A 1075 15.91 56.16 -75.64
CA THR A 1075 14.90 56.57 -76.63
C THR A 1075 13.66 57.12 -75.92
N MET A 1076 12.72 57.69 -76.69
CA MET A 1076 11.43 58.17 -76.17
C MET A 1076 10.46 57.06 -75.74
N ALA A 1077 10.90 55.79 -75.70
CA ALA A 1077 10.11 54.67 -75.19
C ALA A 1077 9.91 54.75 -73.66
N ALA A 1078 8.82 54.20 -73.14
CA ALA A 1078 8.53 54.21 -71.70
C ALA A 1078 9.42 53.25 -70.89
N THR A 1079 9.99 52.23 -71.54
CA THR A 1079 10.87 51.21 -70.97
C THR A 1079 12.26 51.33 -71.60
N PRO A 1080 13.36 51.33 -70.82
CA PRO A 1080 13.41 51.43 -69.36
C PRO A 1080 12.87 52.79 -68.86
N SER A 1081 12.39 52.83 -67.61
CA SER A 1081 11.90 54.08 -67.02
C SER A 1081 13.03 55.01 -66.55
N PHE A 1082 14.20 54.45 -66.27
CA PHE A 1082 15.39 55.17 -65.86
C PHE A 1082 16.62 54.53 -66.52
N THR A 1083 17.45 55.35 -67.15
CA THR A 1083 18.72 54.90 -67.76
C THR A 1083 19.86 55.67 -67.15
N TRP A 1084 20.78 54.94 -66.54
CA TRP A 1084 21.85 55.47 -65.72
C TRP A 1084 23.15 54.72 -65.93
N THR A 1085 24.25 55.25 -65.42
CA THR A 1085 25.60 54.68 -65.50
C THR A 1085 26.34 54.91 -64.19
N ASP A 1086 27.22 53.99 -63.81
CA ASP A 1086 28.12 54.13 -62.68
C ASP A 1086 29.46 54.80 -63.05
N ARG A 1087 29.59 55.27 -64.30
CA ARG A 1087 30.75 55.98 -64.84
C ARG A 1087 32.07 55.23 -64.64
N SER A 1088 31.99 53.90 -64.63
CA SER A 1088 33.14 53.02 -64.36
C SER A 1088 33.93 52.65 -65.60
N SER A 1089 33.35 52.77 -66.79
CA SER A 1089 34.04 52.50 -68.06
C SER A 1089 34.68 53.78 -68.60
N SER A 1090 35.95 53.68 -69.01
CA SER A 1090 36.75 54.78 -69.52
C SER A 1090 37.31 54.53 -70.93
N SER A 1091 36.81 53.52 -71.66
CA SER A 1091 37.34 53.15 -72.98
C SER A 1091 36.48 53.73 -74.11
N VAL A 1092 36.91 54.88 -74.64
CA VAL A 1092 36.58 55.29 -76.01
C VAL A 1092 37.89 55.35 -76.80
N SER A 1093 37.88 54.96 -78.08
CA SER A 1093 39.04 55.10 -78.96
C SER A 1093 39.44 56.59 -79.06
N GLY A 1094 40.42 57.05 -78.28
CA GLY A 1094 40.94 58.42 -78.36
C GLY A 1094 41.28 59.13 -77.04
N GLY A 1095 40.99 58.58 -75.86
CA GLY A 1095 41.42 59.18 -74.58
C GLY A 1095 40.43 59.01 -73.42
N THR A 1096 40.92 59.25 -72.20
CA THR A 1096 40.31 58.92 -70.89
C THR A 1096 39.16 59.86 -70.50
N VAL A 1097 37.95 59.65 -71.02
CA VAL A 1097 36.72 60.26 -70.46
C VAL A 1097 35.53 59.33 -70.69
N HIS A 1098 34.70 59.10 -69.65
CA HIS A 1098 33.41 58.42 -69.78
C HIS A 1098 32.48 59.18 -70.75
N SER A 1099 31.59 58.47 -71.47
CA SER A 1099 30.62 59.09 -72.37
C SER A 1099 29.38 58.22 -72.61
N VAL A 1100 28.40 58.71 -73.37
CA VAL A 1100 27.22 57.93 -73.78
C VAL A 1100 27.56 56.69 -74.64
N SER A 1101 28.78 56.58 -75.17
CA SER A 1101 29.25 55.44 -75.95
C SER A 1101 30.04 54.42 -75.14
N THR A 1102 30.30 54.65 -73.84
CA THR A 1102 30.92 53.63 -72.98
C THR A 1102 29.91 52.56 -72.60
N SER A 1103 30.37 51.35 -72.30
CA SER A 1103 29.50 50.17 -72.12
C SER A 1103 29.01 49.93 -70.68
N ASP A 1104 29.02 50.97 -69.85
CA ASP A 1104 28.68 50.95 -68.41
C ASP A 1104 27.31 51.59 -68.11
N TRP A 1105 26.49 51.82 -69.13
CA TRP A 1105 25.10 52.24 -68.94
C TRP A 1105 24.22 51.04 -68.59
N THR A 1106 23.16 51.28 -67.84
CA THR A 1106 22.19 50.26 -67.42
C THR A 1106 20.79 50.82 -67.19
N ASN A 1107 19.83 49.91 -67.14
CA ASN A 1107 18.41 50.19 -67.03
C ASN A 1107 17.96 50.34 -65.57
N ASP A 1108 16.65 50.47 -65.39
CA ASP A 1108 15.95 50.64 -64.10
C ASP A 1108 15.86 49.36 -63.27
N TYR A 1109 16.27 48.20 -63.82
CA TYR A 1109 16.27 46.94 -63.11
C TYR A 1109 17.19 47.00 -61.87
N LEU A 1110 16.65 46.60 -60.71
CA LEU A 1110 17.32 46.63 -59.40
C LEU A 1110 17.70 48.03 -58.88
N VAL A 1111 17.23 49.11 -59.50
CA VAL A 1111 17.35 50.45 -58.92
C VAL A 1111 16.50 50.52 -57.67
N LYS A 1112 17.17 50.61 -56.54
CA LYS A 1112 16.54 50.65 -55.22
C LYS A 1112 15.55 51.82 -55.20
N THR A 1113 14.31 51.51 -54.81
CA THR A 1113 13.12 52.40 -54.64
C THR A 1113 12.14 52.55 -55.81
N LEU A 1114 12.42 52.01 -57.00
CA LEU A 1114 11.42 52.01 -58.09
C LEU A 1114 10.51 50.76 -58.00
N PRO A 1115 9.17 50.91 -58.21
CA PRO A 1115 8.45 52.10 -58.66
C PRO A 1115 8.21 53.13 -57.55
N LEU A 1116 8.16 54.41 -57.92
CA LEU A 1116 8.15 55.54 -56.99
C LEU A 1116 7.10 56.59 -57.40
N THR A 1117 6.19 56.99 -56.50
CA THR A 1117 5.29 58.14 -56.74
C THR A 1117 6.01 59.42 -56.37
N VAL A 1118 6.24 60.30 -57.34
CA VAL A 1118 7.06 61.52 -57.21
C VAL A 1118 6.22 62.79 -57.09
N GLY A 1119 4.91 62.71 -57.30
CA GLY A 1119 4.01 63.84 -57.12
C GLY A 1119 2.54 63.43 -57.10
N SER A 1120 1.74 64.13 -56.31
CA SER A 1120 0.29 64.01 -56.31
C SER A 1120 -0.30 65.37 -55.95
N LYS A 1121 -1.13 65.90 -56.84
CA LYS A 1121 -1.85 67.15 -56.64
C LYS A 1121 -3.34 66.94 -56.91
N SER A 1122 -4.18 67.53 -56.08
CA SER A 1122 -5.63 67.52 -56.27
C SER A 1122 -6.25 68.87 -55.95
N ASN A 1123 -7.41 69.12 -56.55
CA ASN A 1123 -8.23 70.28 -56.23
C ASN A 1123 -9.69 69.90 -56.44
N ASN A 1124 -10.55 70.27 -55.50
CA ASN A 1124 -11.97 69.99 -55.57
C ASN A 1124 -12.70 71.34 -55.55
N PHE A 1125 -13.26 71.72 -56.70
CA PHE A 1125 -13.96 72.98 -56.91
C PHE A 1125 -15.44 72.90 -56.53
#